data_AF-A0AAJ8L184-F1
#
_entry.id   AF-A0AAJ8L184-F1
#
_cell.length_a   1.000
_cell.length_b   1.000
_cell.length_c   1.000
_cell.angle_alpha   90.00
_cell.angle_beta   90.00
_cell.angle_gamma   90.00
#
_symmetry.space_group_name_H-M   'P 1'
#
loop_
_entity.id
_entity.type
_entity.pdbx_description
1 polymer ?
#
loop_
_entity_poly.entity_id
_entity_poly.type
_entity_poly.pdbx_seq_one_letter_code
_entity_poly.pdbx_strand_id
1 'polypeptide(L)'
;MPILQFQPLSSRPTPSFWTSLTSYKLDKARLNDSEKWITGWLEEGRLVSDHHGNTSRDSTTPVGIDGALNVGGNAFGESTENYPAGSIPISGILKNFNTVEEFRKPETKKALFEDLTDKIVESFDTENPIFNLFLLVTFADLKKYKFHYWFAFPAIIATPAWTIDDEGLAVFAESDATEIRVLEAEMQRLEGHNRECFLVKGSTGNYSTAPLGRLRDFMANELSEKITVAFHDPSSSSSSPGWNLRNILYYLQSVYGKTELHVLCLRSGAGSRRGLLRLAPVPTPNIKPVAVGWERSKDGKLSSRIADLGSMMDPIQLAAQAVDLNLKLMKWRISPSLDLGRIAETRCLLLGAGTLGCYVARNLMAWGVRNITFVDSSTVSFSNPVRQPLFRFEDCLQGGQPKAICASERLKEIFPGVNATGRSFTIPMPGHPIPPSMVSTTREDIEKLENLISQNDVVFLLTDSRESRWLPTLLGKVQSKIVINAALGFDTYLVMRHGSNTTSDQELGCYFCNDVVAPTNSLTDRTLDQMCTVTRPGVAPLAAACATELLVTLLQHPLRLDAPAYSSSTSNGREQDLPFGEVPHQIRGSLNQWSNLLISGPAYKQCTACSSSVLEAYRNGGVDWLLQVFSDAKLLERVTGLDELHAASDNLLNDIDWQSDSSEGPESRWLPILNGKNQVKIVISTALGLDNYLVMRHGSAILPPICEELGKAFSATICRSHSFLDEQDVGSDEHKYSTGNHPVDCSGCNRAAGIPTISILSTPVYADVGRNSIDDRSLAFGQLIGELSKSPFCVGGIHADMHLGAGRLPARRRSMAATGLLASRCARSTDWLDDTDADGQIDSV
;
A
#
# COMPACT_ATOMS: atom_id res chain seq x y z
N MET A 1 -22.12 61.57 2.76
CA MET A 1 -21.18 60.88 1.84
C MET A 1 -20.06 60.18 2.60
N PRO A 2 -20.17 58.86 2.82
CA PRO A 2 -19.13 58.05 3.46
C PRO A 2 -17.91 57.81 2.56
N ILE A 3 -16.77 57.49 3.17
CA ILE A 3 -15.53 57.08 2.48
C ILE A 3 -15.72 55.70 1.87
N LEU A 4 -15.37 55.55 0.59
CA LEU A 4 -15.45 54.28 -0.12
C LEU A 4 -14.44 53.26 0.44
N GLN A 5 -14.94 52.16 1.00
CA GLN A 5 -14.15 51.00 1.41
C GLN A 5 -14.09 49.98 0.26
N PHE A 6 -13.06 49.13 0.25
CA PHE A 6 -12.82 48.15 -0.81
C PHE A 6 -12.56 46.79 -0.20
N GLN A 7 -13.18 45.74 -0.76
CA GLN A 7 -12.96 44.37 -0.36
C GLN A 7 -11.56 43.90 -0.84
N PRO A 8 -10.66 43.44 0.05
CA PRO A 8 -9.34 42.96 -0.35
C PRO A 8 -9.42 41.72 -1.25
N LEU A 9 -8.65 41.70 -2.34
CA LEU A 9 -8.55 40.55 -3.21
C LEU A 9 -7.77 39.40 -2.53
N SER A 10 -8.21 38.17 -2.76
CA SER A 10 -7.56 36.95 -2.26
C SER A 10 -6.92 36.13 -3.38
N SER A 11 -5.87 35.38 -3.08
CA SER A 11 -5.18 34.47 -4.00
C SER A 11 -5.55 33.00 -3.79
N ARG A 12 -5.60 32.24 -4.89
CA ARG A 12 -5.83 30.78 -4.92
C ARG A 12 -4.91 30.10 -5.97
N PRO A 13 -3.62 29.87 -5.66
CA PRO A 13 -2.75 29.06 -6.51
C PRO A 13 -3.19 27.59 -6.47
N THR A 14 -3.39 26.97 -7.63
CA THR A 14 -3.82 25.56 -7.74
C THR A 14 -2.67 24.59 -7.46
N PRO A 15 -2.95 23.29 -7.19
CA PRO A 15 -1.92 22.26 -7.20
C PRO A 15 -1.15 22.16 -8.53
N SER A 16 -1.84 22.36 -9.68
CA SER A 16 -1.21 22.32 -11.01
C SER A 16 -0.15 23.41 -11.20
N PHE A 17 -0.36 24.61 -10.63
CA PHE A 17 0.63 25.69 -10.66
C PHE A 17 1.96 25.30 -10.00
N TRP A 18 1.94 24.63 -8.84
CA TRP A 18 3.16 24.26 -8.12
C TRP A 18 3.98 23.18 -8.84
N THR A 19 3.30 22.26 -9.52
CA THR A 19 3.94 21.31 -10.44
C THR A 19 4.60 22.04 -11.62
N SER A 20 3.87 22.93 -12.30
CA SER A 20 4.44 23.74 -13.40
C SER A 20 5.61 24.62 -12.95
N LEU A 21 5.54 25.23 -11.75
CA LEU A 21 6.64 26.00 -11.16
C LEU A 21 7.87 25.12 -10.90
N THR A 22 7.67 23.87 -10.45
CA THR A 22 8.75 22.92 -10.20
C THR A 22 9.47 22.54 -11.49
N SER A 23 8.73 22.13 -12.54
CA SER A 23 9.30 21.85 -13.86
C SER A 23 9.98 23.09 -14.46
N TYR A 24 9.32 24.26 -14.43
CA TYR A 24 9.91 25.51 -14.89
C TYR A 24 11.24 25.84 -14.17
N LYS A 25 11.31 25.62 -12.85
CA LYS A 25 12.50 25.90 -12.06
C LYS A 25 13.65 24.91 -12.34
N LEU A 26 13.35 23.62 -12.49
CA LEU A 26 14.36 22.59 -12.78
C LEU A 26 14.87 22.67 -14.23
N ASP A 27 13.95 22.70 -15.19
CA ASP A 27 14.28 22.48 -16.60
C ASP A 27 14.78 23.76 -17.28
N LYS A 28 14.11 24.89 -17.00
CA LYS A 28 14.27 26.16 -17.73
C LYS A 28 15.02 27.23 -16.96
N ALA A 29 14.54 27.61 -15.77
CA ALA A 29 15.15 28.70 -15.00
C ALA A 29 16.49 28.28 -14.38
N ARG A 30 16.61 27.06 -13.84
CA ARG A 30 17.81 26.55 -13.17
C ARG A 30 18.27 27.51 -12.06
N LEU A 31 19.46 28.09 -12.17
CA LEU A 31 19.98 29.10 -11.25
C LEU A 31 19.43 30.52 -11.51
N ASN A 32 18.85 30.78 -12.68
CA ASN A 32 18.24 32.07 -12.98
C ASN A 32 17.03 32.31 -12.07
N ASP A 33 16.96 33.49 -11.48
CA ASP A 33 15.89 33.98 -10.60
C ASP A 33 15.21 35.22 -11.19
N SER A 34 15.47 35.57 -12.44
CA SER A 34 14.86 36.70 -13.15
C SER A 34 13.33 36.68 -13.07
N GLU A 35 12.73 37.86 -13.05
CA GLU A 35 11.29 38.04 -13.16
C GLU A 35 10.71 37.33 -14.40
N LYS A 36 9.55 36.70 -14.23
CA LYS A 36 8.85 35.99 -15.30
C LYS A 36 7.38 36.44 -15.34
N TRP A 37 6.93 36.89 -16.51
CA TRP A 37 5.52 37.10 -16.77
C TRP A 37 4.75 35.79 -16.64
N ILE A 38 3.67 35.84 -15.88
CA ILE A 38 2.71 34.75 -15.68
C ILE A 38 1.28 35.27 -15.83
N THR A 39 0.34 34.38 -16.13
CA THR A 39 -1.09 34.69 -16.17
C THR A 39 -1.86 33.97 -15.06
N GLY A 40 -2.91 34.62 -14.58
CA GLY A 40 -3.94 34.03 -13.72
C GLY A 40 -5.32 34.39 -14.26
N TRP A 41 -6.38 33.99 -13.55
CA TRP A 41 -7.75 34.42 -13.84
C TRP A 41 -8.45 34.94 -12.59
N LEU A 42 -9.21 36.01 -12.76
CA LEU A 42 -10.08 36.56 -11.73
C LEU A 42 -11.46 35.90 -11.83
N GLU A 43 -11.95 35.45 -10.68
CA GLU A 43 -13.35 35.07 -10.50
C GLU A 43 -14.14 36.29 -9.98
N GLU A 44 -15.35 36.48 -10.49
CA GLU A 44 -16.30 37.45 -9.93
C GLU A 44 -16.88 36.96 -8.59
N GLY A 45 -17.32 37.90 -7.75
CA GLY A 45 -18.12 37.60 -6.58
C GLY A 45 -19.48 37.03 -6.98
N ARG A 46 -20.02 36.13 -6.16
CA ARG A 46 -21.33 35.50 -6.40
C ARG A 46 -22.17 35.45 -5.13
N LEU A 47 -23.49 35.46 -5.30
CA LEU A 47 -24.45 35.16 -4.24
C LEU A 47 -24.94 33.72 -4.40
N VAL A 48 -24.96 32.95 -3.31
CA VAL A 48 -25.45 31.56 -3.29
C VAL A 48 -26.52 31.43 -2.22
N SER A 49 -27.66 30.81 -2.57
CA SER A 49 -28.72 30.50 -1.62
C SER A 49 -28.29 29.39 -0.67
N ASP A 50 -28.40 29.60 0.64
CA ASP A 50 -28.22 28.53 1.62
C ASP A 50 -29.40 27.57 1.58
N HIS A 51 -29.12 26.31 1.24
CA HIS A 51 -30.09 25.21 1.19
C HIS A 51 -29.99 24.25 2.39
N HIS A 52 -29.11 24.51 3.37
CA HIS A 52 -28.88 23.65 4.54
C HIS A 52 -29.52 24.17 5.85
N GLY A 53 -30.14 25.35 5.84
CA GLY A 53 -30.95 25.87 6.94
C GLY A 53 -32.24 25.07 7.18
N ASN A 54 -32.17 23.94 7.87
CA ASN A 54 -33.31 23.06 8.17
C ASN A 54 -34.23 23.60 9.30
N THR A 55 -34.64 24.88 9.23
CA THR A 55 -35.71 25.46 10.06
C THR A 55 -36.35 26.67 9.38
N SER A 56 -37.67 26.63 9.20
CA SER A 56 -38.54 27.70 8.65
C SER A 56 -38.34 28.03 7.15
N ARG A 57 -39.44 28.43 6.49
CA ARG A 57 -39.58 28.35 5.02
C ARG A 57 -39.50 29.69 4.28
N ASP A 58 -39.16 30.78 4.97
CA ASP A 58 -39.39 32.17 4.49
C ASP A 58 -38.18 33.12 4.59
N SER A 59 -36.95 32.65 4.83
CA SER A 59 -35.76 33.53 4.79
C SER A 59 -34.50 32.84 4.28
N THR A 60 -34.42 32.57 2.98
CA THR A 60 -33.15 32.23 2.30
C THR A 60 -32.29 33.49 2.17
N THR A 61 -31.56 33.85 3.22
CA THR A 61 -30.56 34.92 3.13
C THR A 61 -29.43 34.50 2.19
N PRO A 62 -29.17 35.22 1.08
CA PRO A 62 -28.11 34.84 0.16
C PRO A 62 -26.74 35.03 0.79
N VAL A 63 -25.89 34.00 0.72
CA VAL A 63 -24.52 34.01 1.21
C VAL A 63 -23.60 34.54 0.10
N GLY A 64 -22.85 35.60 0.41
CA GLY A 64 -21.82 36.12 -0.48
C GLY A 64 -20.57 35.23 -0.47
N ILE A 65 -20.10 34.86 -1.66
CA ILE A 65 -18.80 34.21 -1.87
C ILE A 65 -17.96 35.15 -2.71
N ASP A 66 -16.89 35.69 -2.12
CA ASP A 66 -15.90 36.49 -2.83
C ASP A 66 -15.13 35.63 -3.85
N GLY A 67 -14.94 36.23 -5.02
CA GLY A 67 -14.03 35.77 -6.04
C GLY A 67 -12.57 35.94 -5.62
N ALA A 68 -11.67 35.30 -6.36
CA ALA A 68 -10.25 35.30 -6.10
C ALA A 68 -9.45 35.39 -7.41
N LEU A 69 -8.19 35.84 -7.30
CA LEU A 69 -7.22 35.57 -8.35
C LEU A 69 -6.73 34.13 -8.19
N ASN A 70 -7.03 33.30 -9.18
CA ASN A 70 -6.53 31.95 -9.29
C ASN A 70 -5.31 31.91 -10.22
N VAL A 71 -4.35 31.05 -9.93
CA VAL A 71 -3.15 30.82 -10.77
C VAL A 71 -3.01 29.32 -10.98
N GLY A 72 -3.05 28.90 -12.25
CA GLY A 72 -3.11 27.50 -12.67
C GLY A 72 -1.79 26.95 -13.23
N GLY A 73 -1.82 25.71 -13.72
CA GLY A 73 -0.70 25.10 -14.43
C GLY A 73 -0.39 25.79 -15.77
N ASN A 74 -1.37 26.50 -16.33
CA ASN A 74 -1.27 27.33 -17.53
C ASN A 74 -0.58 28.68 -17.34
N ALA A 75 -0.22 29.06 -16.10
CA ALA A 75 0.37 30.36 -15.80
C ALA A 75 1.65 30.70 -16.59
N PHE A 76 2.37 29.68 -17.09
CA PHE A 76 3.58 29.83 -17.92
C PHE A 76 3.33 29.73 -19.44
N GLY A 77 2.08 29.50 -19.87
CA GLY A 77 1.69 29.34 -21.28
C GLY A 77 1.89 27.93 -21.86
N GLU A 78 2.25 26.94 -21.05
CA GLU A 78 2.69 25.60 -21.51
C GLU A 78 1.68 24.46 -21.23
N SER A 79 0.65 24.72 -20.42
CA SER A 79 -0.40 23.74 -20.08
C SER A 79 -1.62 23.90 -20.99
N THR A 80 -2.32 22.79 -21.22
CA THR A 80 -3.63 22.73 -21.91
C THR A 80 -4.81 23.11 -21.00
N GLU A 81 -4.55 23.51 -19.75
CA GLU A 81 -5.56 23.99 -18.81
C GLU A 81 -6.18 25.31 -19.31
N ASN A 82 -7.45 25.28 -19.72
CA ASN A 82 -8.21 26.46 -20.15
C ASN A 82 -8.80 27.19 -18.95
N TYR A 83 -8.92 28.52 -19.04
CA TYR A 83 -9.60 29.32 -18.03
C TYR A 83 -11.09 28.95 -17.92
N PRO A 84 -11.70 28.97 -16.71
CA PRO A 84 -13.13 28.80 -16.55
C PRO A 84 -13.94 29.82 -17.36
N ALA A 85 -15.08 29.40 -17.91
CA ALA A 85 -15.97 30.29 -18.66
C ALA A 85 -16.45 31.46 -17.78
N GLY A 86 -16.37 32.70 -18.31
CA GLY A 86 -16.71 33.91 -17.57
C GLY A 86 -15.65 34.40 -16.57
N SER A 87 -14.44 33.83 -16.57
CA SER A 87 -13.31 34.37 -15.81
C SER A 87 -12.47 35.34 -16.66
N ILE A 88 -11.85 36.32 -16.00
CA ILE A 88 -11.09 37.39 -16.65
C ILE A 88 -9.60 37.07 -16.52
N PRO A 89 -8.85 36.89 -17.63
CA PRO A 89 -7.41 36.69 -17.55
C PRO A 89 -6.73 37.96 -17.03
N ILE A 90 -5.86 37.81 -16.03
CA ILE A 90 -5.05 38.89 -15.46
C ILE A 90 -3.57 38.52 -15.59
N SER A 91 -2.75 39.48 -16.00
CA SER A 91 -1.29 39.34 -16.09
C SER A 91 -0.61 39.64 -14.76
N GLY A 92 0.52 39.01 -14.51
CA GLY A 92 1.33 39.24 -13.32
C GLY A 92 2.79 38.89 -13.50
N ILE A 93 3.59 39.21 -12.49
CA ILE A 93 5.02 38.94 -12.45
C ILE A 93 5.32 37.95 -11.32
N LEU A 94 6.02 36.88 -11.66
CA LEU A 94 6.60 35.92 -10.74
C LEU A 94 8.07 36.25 -10.48
N LYS A 95 8.46 36.37 -9.20
CA LYS A 95 9.86 36.36 -8.76
C LYS A 95 10.08 35.15 -7.86
N ASN A 96 10.75 34.12 -8.38
CA ASN A 96 11.14 32.95 -7.60
C ASN A 96 12.59 33.05 -7.12
N PHE A 97 12.78 33.27 -5.82
CA PHE A 97 14.08 33.33 -5.16
C PHE A 97 14.77 31.96 -5.07
N ASN A 98 16.11 31.96 -5.14
CA ASN A 98 16.93 30.76 -4.98
C ASN A 98 17.15 30.39 -3.51
N THR A 99 17.24 31.39 -2.62
CA THR A 99 17.50 31.18 -1.18
C THR A 99 16.34 31.69 -0.33
N VAL A 100 16.16 31.10 0.85
CA VAL A 100 15.12 31.53 1.81
C VAL A 100 15.53 32.85 2.49
N GLU A 101 16.83 33.12 2.56
CA GLU A 101 17.44 34.34 3.08
C GLU A 101 17.06 35.55 2.21
N GLU A 102 17.21 35.44 0.89
CA GLU A 102 16.77 36.49 -0.05
C GLU A 102 15.26 36.64 -0.04
N PHE A 103 14.50 35.54 -0.03
CA PHE A 103 13.05 35.58 0.10
C PHE A 103 12.59 36.26 1.41
N ARG A 104 13.40 36.30 2.47
CA ARG A 104 13.04 36.98 3.72
C ARG A 104 13.28 38.49 3.69
N LYS A 105 14.20 39.00 2.86
CA LYS A 105 14.54 40.45 2.78
C LYS A 105 13.32 41.29 2.38
N PRO A 106 12.86 42.25 3.22
CA PRO A 106 11.71 43.08 2.86
C PRO A 106 12.04 44.14 1.80
N GLU A 107 13.31 44.55 1.67
CA GLU A 107 13.76 45.60 0.76
C GLU A 107 13.54 45.19 -0.70
N THR A 108 13.93 43.97 -1.07
CA THR A 108 13.76 43.43 -2.43
C THR A 108 12.27 43.31 -2.79
N LYS A 109 11.43 42.88 -1.85
CA LYS A 109 9.96 42.81 -2.06
C LYS A 109 9.36 44.19 -2.26
N LYS A 110 9.80 45.18 -1.48
CA LYS A 110 9.33 46.56 -1.60
C LYS A 110 9.70 47.14 -2.97
N ALA A 111 10.95 46.95 -3.42
CA ALA A 111 11.40 47.40 -4.74
C ALA A 111 10.58 46.77 -5.88
N LEU A 112 10.33 45.45 -5.84
CA LEU A 112 9.48 44.75 -6.83
C LEU A 112 8.03 45.26 -6.83
N PHE A 113 7.49 45.63 -5.67
CA PHE A 113 6.14 46.19 -5.55
C PHE A 113 6.06 47.63 -6.10
N GLU A 114 7.10 48.44 -5.87
CA GLU A 114 7.20 49.80 -6.40
C GLU A 114 7.38 49.82 -7.92
N ASP A 115 8.27 48.97 -8.47
CA ASP A 115 8.45 48.77 -9.92
C ASP A 115 7.15 48.28 -10.60
N LEU A 116 6.42 47.34 -10.00
CA LEU A 116 5.12 46.92 -10.56
C LEU A 116 4.07 48.04 -10.50
N THR A 117 4.13 48.92 -9.50
CA THR A 117 3.26 50.10 -9.42
C THR A 117 3.61 51.11 -10.51
N ASP A 118 4.90 51.32 -10.79
CA ASP A 118 5.37 52.21 -11.85
C ASP A 118 4.92 51.70 -13.22
N LYS A 119 5.08 50.40 -13.50
CA LYS A 119 4.57 49.75 -14.72
C LYS A 119 3.06 49.95 -14.94
N ILE A 120 2.25 49.95 -13.88
CA ILE A 120 0.80 50.24 -13.97
C ILE A 120 0.59 51.71 -14.35
N VAL A 121 1.25 52.65 -13.67
CA VAL A 121 1.08 54.10 -13.88
C VAL A 121 1.59 54.53 -15.26
N GLU A 122 2.74 54.03 -15.71
CA GLU A 122 3.28 54.28 -17.05
C GLU A 122 2.37 53.73 -18.16
N SER A 123 1.63 52.64 -17.90
CA SER A 123 0.68 52.11 -18.88
C SER A 123 -0.51 53.04 -19.16
N PHE A 124 -0.81 53.99 -18.28
CA PHE A 124 -1.95 54.91 -18.41
C PHE A 124 -1.82 55.88 -19.59
N ASP A 125 -0.60 56.14 -20.08
CA ASP A 125 -0.36 56.96 -21.26
C ASP A 125 -0.45 56.17 -22.59
N THR A 126 -0.72 54.86 -22.54
CA THR A 126 -0.83 53.98 -23.71
C THR A 126 -2.27 53.82 -24.22
N GLU A 127 -2.45 53.36 -25.46
CA GLU A 127 -3.78 53.13 -26.06
C GLU A 127 -4.59 52.03 -25.34
N ASN A 128 -3.92 51.07 -24.71
CA ASN A 128 -4.51 49.96 -23.97
C ASN A 128 -3.88 49.86 -22.57
N PRO A 129 -4.29 50.73 -21.63
CA PRO A 129 -3.74 50.76 -20.28
C PRO A 129 -4.01 49.46 -19.51
N ILE A 130 -3.07 49.07 -18.66
CA ILE A 130 -3.14 47.88 -17.81
C ILE A 130 -3.53 48.34 -16.40
N PHE A 131 -4.74 47.95 -15.96
CA PHE A 131 -5.27 48.44 -14.68
C PHE A 131 -4.78 47.63 -13.49
N ASN A 132 -4.83 46.30 -13.57
CA ASN A 132 -4.41 45.46 -12.46
C ASN A 132 -3.38 44.42 -12.91
N LEU A 133 -2.20 44.50 -12.31
CA LEU A 133 -1.20 43.45 -12.31
C LEU A 133 -1.13 42.83 -10.92
N PHE A 134 -0.66 41.59 -10.84
CA PHE A 134 -0.30 40.96 -9.56
C PHE A 134 1.19 40.63 -9.49
N LEU A 135 1.76 40.73 -8.29
CA LEU A 135 3.10 40.25 -7.98
C LEU A 135 2.97 38.95 -7.19
N LEU A 136 3.69 37.91 -7.61
CA LEU A 136 3.85 36.67 -6.89
C LEU A 136 5.34 36.47 -6.56
N VAL A 137 5.70 36.59 -5.28
CA VAL A 137 7.04 36.23 -4.80
C VAL A 137 7.03 34.82 -4.23
N THR A 138 7.97 33.97 -4.63
CA THR A 138 8.07 32.57 -4.19
C THR A 138 9.48 32.16 -3.78
N PHE A 139 9.56 31.16 -2.91
CA PHE A 139 10.75 30.34 -2.68
C PHE A 139 10.30 28.87 -2.58
N ALA A 140 10.90 28.01 -3.40
CA ALA A 140 10.50 26.61 -3.53
C ALA A 140 11.57 25.66 -2.96
N ASP A 141 11.30 25.05 -1.80
CA ASP A 141 12.10 23.94 -1.28
C ASP A 141 11.68 22.66 -2.01
N LEU A 142 12.29 22.42 -3.17
CA LEU A 142 12.04 21.26 -4.03
C LEU A 142 12.47 19.92 -3.41
N LYS A 143 13.23 19.92 -2.29
CA LYS A 143 13.59 18.70 -1.57
C LYS A 143 12.50 18.26 -0.60
N LYS A 144 11.69 19.21 -0.09
CA LYS A 144 10.58 18.96 0.84
C LYS A 144 9.20 19.19 0.22
N TYR A 145 9.15 19.63 -1.04
CA TYR A 145 7.95 20.10 -1.74
C TYR A 145 7.18 21.17 -0.93
N LYS A 146 7.93 22.10 -0.33
CA LYS A 146 7.37 23.21 0.46
C LYS A 146 7.60 24.54 -0.26
N PHE A 147 6.51 25.22 -0.59
CA PHE A 147 6.51 26.44 -1.36
C PHE A 147 6.12 27.61 -0.45
N HIS A 148 7.09 28.48 -0.16
CA HIS A 148 6.84 29.75 0.50
C HIS A 148 6.40 30.76 -0.55
N TYR A 149 5.30 31.48 -0.33
CA TYR A 149 4.78 32.42 -1.32
C TYR A 149 4.06 33.61 -0.71
N TRP A 150 3.99 34.70 -1.46
CA TRP A 150 3.21 35.87 -1.07
C TRP A 150 2.71 36.61 -2.32
N PHE A 151 1.41 36.88 -2.38
CA PHE A 151 0.82 37.71 -3.43
C PHE A 151 0.77 39.18 -3.00
N ALA A 152 0.89 40.08 -3.97
CA ALA A 152 0.51 41.46 -3.84
C ALA A 152 -0.31 41.93 -5.05
N PHE A 153 -1.28 42.79 -4.79
CA PHE A 153 -2.18 43.40 -5.77
C PHE A 153 -2.04 44.92 -5.68
N PRO A 154 -1.04 45.55 -6.35
CA PRO A 154 -0.76 46.96 -6.18
C PRO A 154 -1.97 47.81 -6.56
N ALA A 155 -2.50 48.54 -5.57
CA ALA A 155 -3.65 49.39 -5.74
C ALA A 155 -3.38 50.79 -5.17
N ILE A 156 -3.59 51.80 -6.02
CA ILE A 156 -3.28 53.20 -5.71
C ILE A 156 -4.25 53.74 -4.64
N ILE A 157 -3.72 54.52 -3.70
CA ILE A 157 -4.48 55.24 -2.69
C ILE A 157 -4.74 56.68 -3.18
N ALA A 158 -6.00 57.07 -3.23
CA ALA A 158 -6.39 58.46 -3.43
C ALA A 158 -6.26 59.27 -2.12
N THR A 159 -5.65 60.44 -2.24
CA THR A 159 -5.62 61.49 -1.20
C THR A 159 -6.04 62.81 -1.83
N PRO A 160 -7.21 63.39 -1.48
CA PRO A 160 -8.22 62.88 -0.55
C PRO A 160 -8.86 61.56 -1.00
N ALA A 161 -9.40 60.80 -0.03
CA ALA A 161 -10.07 59.53 -0.32
C ALA A 161 -11.38 59.74 -1.10
N TRP A 162 -11.70 58.80 -1.99
CA TRP A 162 -12.97 58.81 -2.74
C TRP A 162 -14.16 58.52 -1.82
N THR A 163 -15.31 59.10 -2.17
CA THR A 163 -16.57 58.94 -1.42
C THR A 163 -17.66 58.37 -2.31
N ILE A 164 -18.53 57.55 -1.71
CA ILE A 164 -19.78 57.11 -2.34
C ILE A 164 -20.94 57.97 -1.86
N ASP A 165 -22.00 58.03 -2.66
CA ASP A 165 -23.25 58.67 -2.27
C ASP A 165 -23.89 57.98 -1.05
N ASP A 166 -24.79 58.68 -0.36
CA ASP A 166 -25.39 58.20 0.90
C ASP A 166 -26.34 56.99 0.70
N GLU A 167 -26.78 56.73 -0.54
CA GLU A 167 -27.48 55.49 -0.94
C GLU A 167 -26.56 54.27 -1.09
N GLY A 168 -25.23 54.47 -1.16
CA GLY A 168 -24.25 53.39 -1.26
C GLY A 168 -24.27 52.63 -2.59
N LEU A 169 -24.14 51.30 -2.50
CA LEU A 169 -24.21 50.38 -3.64
C LEU A 169 -25.61 49.77 -3.75
N ALA A 170 -26.44 50.33 -4.63
CA ALA A 170 -27.77 49.82 -4.93
C ALA A 170 -27.75 48.51 -5.72
N VAL A 171 -28.81 47.71 -5.63
CA VAL A 171 -29.00 46.49 -6.43
C VAL A 171 -29.17 46.85 -7.90
N PHE A 172 -28.45 46.17 -8.78
CA PHE A 172 -28.62 46.29 -10.23
C PHE A 172 -29.36 45.07 -10.78
N ALA A 173 -30.25 45.27 -11.75
CA ALA A 173 -31.11 44.20 -12.26
C ALA A 173 -30.33 43.13 -13.04
N GLU A 174 -30.70 41.86 -12.85
CA GLU A 174 -30.03 40.72 -13.49
C GLU A 174 -30.28 40.67 -15.01
N SER A 175 -31.46 41.13 -15.46
CA SER A 175 -31.77 41.34 -16.89
C SER A 175 -30.76 42.26 -17.56
N ASP A 176 -30.52 43.41 -16.95
CA ASP A 176 -29.68 44.49 -17.45
C ASP A 176 -28.20 44.09 -17.38
N ALA A 177 -27.79 43.41 -16.29
CA ALA A 177 -26.46 42.83 -16.19
C ALA A 177 -26.22 41.77 -17.29
N THR A 178 -27.24 40.99 -17.66
CA THR A 178 -27.14 39.99 -18.73
C THR A 178 -27.05 40.66 -20.10
N GLU A 179 -27.85 41.69 -20.37
CA GLU A 179 -27.77 42.50 -21.60
C GLU A 179 -26.36 43.10 -21.77
N ILE A 180 -25.83 43.71 -20.71
CA ILE A 180 -24.49 44.30 -20.71
C ILE A 180 -23.39 43.25 -20.96
N ARG A 181 -23.52 42.03 -20.41
CA ARG A 181 -22.56 40.93 -20.66
C ARG A 181 -22.60 40.40 -22.10
N VAL A 182 -23.76 40.43 -22.75
CA VAL A 182 -23.86 40.07 -24.18
C VAL A 182 -23.16 41.11 -25.05
N LEU A 183 -23.34 42.40 -24.74
CA LEU A 183 -22.65 43.51 -25.41
C LEU A 183 -21.12 43.48 -25.17
N GLU A 184 -20.71 43.17 -23.93
CA GLU A 184 -19.31 42.95 -23.56
C GLU A 184 -18.68 41.82 -24.37
N ALA A 185 -19.33 40.66 -24.45
CA ALA A 185 -18.82 39.50 -25.21
C ALA A 185 -18.68 39.81 -26.71
N GLU A 186 -19.61 40.57 -27.29
CA GLU A 186 -19.51 41.02 -28.68
C GLU A 186 -18.37 42.03 -28.88
N MET A 187 -18.19 42.98 -27.95
CA MET A 187 -17.06 43.91 -27.95
C MET A 187 -15.71 43.17 -27.84
N GLN A 188 -15.60 42.19 -26.94
CA GLN A 188 -14.40 41.34 -26.80
C GLN A 188 -14.12 40.53 -28.07
N ARG A 189 -15.17 40.02 -28.75
CA ARG A 189 -15.06 39.31 -30.03
C ARG A 189 -14.55 40.21 -31.17
N LEU A 190 -14.92 41.48 -31.18
CA LEU A 190 -14.50 42.46 -32.19
C LEU A 190 -13.08 43.00 -31.95
N GLU A 191 -12.67 43.16 -30.69
CA GLU A 191 -11.35 43.69 -30.33
C GLU A 191 -10.28 42.61 -30.04
N GLY A 192 -10.70 41.35 -29.88
CA GLY A 192 -9.82 40.19 -29.74
C GLY A 192 -9.17 39.99 -28.36
N HIS A 193 -9.47 40.85 -27.38
CA HIS A 193 -8.86 40.83 -26.04
C HIS A 193 -9.92 41.04 -24.94
N ASN A 194 -9.83 40.28 -23.84
CA ASN A 194 -10.69 40.50 -22.67
C ASN A 194 -10.24 41.76 -21.92
N ARG A 195 -11.19 42.60 -21.50
CA ARG A 195 -10.93 43.85 -20.76
C ARG A 195 -11.47 43.74 -19.33
N GLU A 196 -10.71 44.23 -18.35
CA GLU A 196 -11.13 44.23 -16.93
C GLU A 196 -12.29 45.19 -16.64
N CYS A 197 -12.46 46.22 -17.46
CA CYS A 197 -13.50 47.24 -17.35
C CYS A 197 -13.80 47.91 -18.69
N PHE A 198 -14.98 48.51 -18.77
CA PHE A 198 -15.52 49.14 -19.97
C PHE A 198 -16.57 50.20 -19.61
N LEU A 199 -16.90 51.05 -20.58
CA LEU A 199 -17.92 52.09 -20.47
C LEU A 199 -19.28 51.51 -20.81
N VAL A 200 -20.31 51.94 -20.09
CA VAL A 200 -21.72 51.62 -20.36
C VAL A 200 -22.51 52.93 -20.47
N LYS A 201 -23.44 52.96 -21.43
CA LYS A 201 -24.37 54.07 -21.62
C LYS A 201 -25.76 53.55 -22.01
N GLY A 202 -26.82 54.26 -21.62
CA GLY A 202 -28.19 53.94 -21.97
C GLY A 202 -29.01 53.42 -20.78
N SER A 203 -30.15 52.82 -21.10
CA SER A 203 -31.13 52.30 -20.14
C SER A 203 -31.60 50.91 -20.56
N THR A 204 -32.31 50.21 -19.67
CA THR A 204 -32.86 48.86 -19.87
C THR A 204 -33.41 48.63 -21.28
N GLY A 205 -32.87 47.63 -21.99
CA GLY A 205 -33.27 47.28 -23.37
C GLY A 205 -32.67 48.15 -24.48
N ASN A 206 -31.80 49.10 -24.15
CA ASN A 206 -31.05 49.92 -25.10
C ASN A 206 -29.68 50.34 -24.50
N TYR A 207 -28.94 49.39 -23.94
CA TYR A 207 -27.57 49.64 -23.49
C TYR A 207 -26.59 49.66 -24.67
N SER A 208 -25.49 50.38 -24.49
CA SER A 208 -24.34 50.41 -25.39
C SER A 208 -23.05 50.37 -24.58
N THR A 209 -22.03 49.70 -25.12
CA THR A 209 -20.73 49.49 -24.45
C THR A 209 -19.57 50.00 -25.30
N ALA A 210 -18.53 50.55 -24.66
CA ALA A 210 -17.33 51.01 -25.34
C ALA A 210 -16.06 50.83 -24.48
N PRO A 211 -14.87 50.70 -25.09
CA PRO A 211 -13.60 50.72 -24.36
C PRO A 211 -13.34 52.06 -23.67
N LEU A 212 -12.61 52.06 -22.54
CA LEU A 212 -12.26 53.31 -21.82
C LEU A 212 -11.51 54.31 -22.70
N GLY A 213 -10.62 53.84 -23.60
CA GLY A 213 -9.88 54.72 -24.51
C GLY A 213 -10.77 55.63 -25.36
N ARG A 214 -11.99 55.16 -25.72
CA ARG A 214 -12.98 55.90 -26.52
C ARG A 214 -13.91 56.81 -25.70
N LEU A 215 -13.60 57.08 -24.42
CA LEU A 215 -14.45 57.90 -23.54
C LEU A 215 -14.83 59.27 -24.13
N ARG A 216 -13.92 59.90 -24.89
CA ARG A 216 -14.19 61.22 -25.51
C ARG A 216 -15.25 61.11 -26.61
N ASP A 217 -15.10 60.14 -27.52
CA ASP A 217 -16.01 59.94 -28.66
C ASP A 217 -17.37 59.43 -28.20
N PHE A 218 -17.37 58.49 -27.23
CA PHE A 218 -18.58 57.86 -26.69
C PHE A 218 -19.48 58.85 -25.95
N MET A 219 -18.91 59.90 -25.36
CA MET A 219 -19.64 60.96 -24.65
C MET A 219 -19.92 62.21 -25.50
N ALA A 220 -19.50 62.25 -26.77
CA ALA A 220 -19.46 63.49 -27.56
C ALA A 220 -20.84 64.13 -27.84
N ASN A 221 -21.93 63.36 -27.80
CA ASN A 221 -23.26 63.81 -28.22
C ASN A 221 -24.21 64.23 -27.08
N GLU A 222 -23.87 63.99 -25.80
CA GLU A 222 -24.76 64.26 -24.66
C GLU A 222 -24.01 64.88 -23.48
N LEU A 223 -24.18 66.19 -23.27
CA LEU A 223 -23.51 66.94 -22.20
C LEU A 223 -24.05 66.66 -20.78
N SER A 224 -25.16 65.92 -20.62
CA SER A 224 -25.89 65.79 -19.35
C SER A 224 -25.86 64.41 -18.70
N GLU A 225 -25.42 63.36 -19.40
CA GLU A 225 -25.43 62.00 -18.83
C GLU A 225 -24.13 61.71 -18.05
N LYS A 226 -24.26 61.15 -16.85
CA LYS A 226 -23.10 60.79 -16.01
C LYS A 226 -22.49 59.48 -16.52
N ILE A 227 -21.18 59.48 -16.76
CA ILE A 227 -20.42 58.32 -17.22
C ILE A 227 -20.67 57.11 -16.30
N THR A 228 -21.04 55.97 -16.88
CA THR A 228 -21.09 54.68 -16.15
C THR A 228 -19.93 53.81 -16.57
N VAL A 229 -19.17 53.31 -15.60
CA VAL A 229 -18.04 52.39 -15.82
C VAL A 229 -18.39 51.04 -15.20
N ALA A 230 -18.41 50.00 -16.03
CA ALA A 230 -18.57 48.63 -15.61
C ALA A 230 -17.20 47.97 -15.41
N PHE A 231 -17.07 47.16 -14.36
CA PHE A 231 -15.89 46.34 -14.13
C PHE A 231 -16.30 45.01 -13.49
N HIS A 232 -15.49 43.97 -13.71
CA HIS A 232 -15.72 42.66 -13.10
C HIS A 232 -15.32 42.71 -11.63
N ASP A 233 -16.31 42.56 -10.74
CA ASP A 233 -16.13 42.74 -9.30
C ASP A 233 -15.96 41.38 -8.59
N PRO A 234 -14.79 41.09 -8.00
CA PRO A 234 -14.56 39.90 -7.18
C PRO A 234 -15.26 39.99 -5.81
N SER A 235 -15.70 41.17 -5.37
CA SER A 235 -16.43 41.34 -4.10
C SER A 235 -17.83 40.74 -4.16
N SER A 236 -18.25 40.06 -3.11
CA SER A 236 -19.65 39.71 -2.85
C SER A 236 -20.36 40.68 -1.89
N SER A 237 -19.60 41.56 -1.22
CA SER A 237 -20.10 42.49 -0.21
C SER A 237 -21.14 43.46 -0.76
N SER A 238 -22.24 43.66 -0.05
CA SER A 238 -23.31 44.59 -0.44
C SER A 238 -22.89 46.06 -0.41
N SER A 239 -21.88 46.42 0.38
CA SER A 239 -21.48 47.82 0.64
C SER A 239 -20.13 48.21 0.04
N SER A 240 -19.28 47.24 -0.32
CA SER A 240 -17.90 47.48 -0.74
C SER A 240 -17.60 46.83 -2.10
N PRO A 241 -17.14 47.58 -3.12
CA PRO A 241 -16.62 47.00 -4.37
C PRO A 241 -15.26 46.32 -4.15
N GLY A 242 -14.86 45.52 -5.12
CA GLY A 242 -13.59 44.80 -5.13
C GLY A 242 -12.35 45.68 -5.31
N TRP A 243 -11.22 45.13 -4.89
CA TRP A 243 -9.91 45.80 -4.84
C TRP A 243 -9.46 46.41 -6.19
N ASN A 244 -9.77 45.73 -7.29
CA ASN A 244 -9.35 46.06 -8.66
C ASN A 244 -9.97 47.36 -9.22
N LEU A 245 -11.04 47.86 -8.60
CA LEU A 245 -11.65 49.14 -8.98
C LEU A 245 -10.71 50.34 -8.74
N ARG A 246 -9.79 50.25 -7.77
CA ARG A 246 -8.95 51.39 -7.35
C ARG A 246 -8.13 51.99 -8.49
N ASN A 247 -7.42 51.16 -9.26
CA ASN A 247 -6.55 51.65 -10.33
C ASN A 247 -7.36 52.24 -11.50
N ILE A 248 -8.54 51.67 -11.77
CA ILE A 248 -9.49 52.17 -12.77
C ILE A 248 -10.01 53.57 -12.39
N LEU A 249 -10.38 53.78 -11.12
CA LEU A 249 -10.82 55.10 -10.64
C LEU A 249 -9.69 56.13 -10.72
N TYR A 250 -8.48 55.77 -10.30
CA TYR A 250 -7.32 56.66 -10.38
C TYR A 250 -7.02 57.07 -11.83
N TYR A 251 -7.04 56.13 -12.77
CA TYR A 251 -6.87 56.41 -14.22
C TYR A 251 -7.91 57.40 -14.75
N LEU A 252 -9.19 57.21 -14.45
CA LEU A 252 -10.27 58.11 -14.87
C LEU A 252 -10.14 59.51 -14.25
N GLN A 253 -9.59 59.58 -13.03
CA GLN A 253 -9.33 60.82 -12.30
C GLN A 253 -8.12 61.57 -12.90
N SER A 254 -7.01 60.88 -13.20
CA SER A 254 -5.76 61.49 -13.67
C SER A 254 -5.77 61.82 -15.16
N VAL A 255 -6.22 60.91 -16.02
CA VAL A 255 -6.13 61.04 -17.49
C VAL A 255 -7.33 61.82 -18.07
N TYR A 256 -8.52 61.63 -17.50
CA TYR A 256 -9.76 62.25 -17.99
C TYR A 256 -10.36 63.31 -17.06
N GLY A 257 -9.72 63.61 -15.92
CA GLY A 257 -10.12 64.69 -15.01
C GLY A 257 -11.50 64.51 -14.39
N LYS A 258 -12.01 63.27 -14.28
CA LYS A 258 -13.38 63.02 -13.82
C LYS A 258 -13.49 63.11 -12.30
N THR A 259 -14.49 63.85 -11.83
CA THR A 259 -14.77 64.09 -10.41
C THR A 259 -16.06 63.41 -9.91
N GLU A 260 -16.93 62.96 -10.81
CA GLU A 260 -18.14 62.21 -10.48
C GLU A 260 -18.45 61.20 -11.60
N LEU A 261 -18.77 59.95 -11.23
CA LEU A 261 -19.15 58.88 -12.17
C LEU A 261 -20.06 57.84 -11.50
N HIS A 262 -20.80 57.09 -12.30
CA HIS A 262 -21.41 55.84 -11.85
C HIS A 262 -20.43 54.67 -12.02
N VAL A 263 -20.44 53.76 -11.06
CA VAL A 263 -19.78 52.46 -11.16
C VAL A 263 -20.82 51.35 -11.16
N LEU A 264 -20.66 50.41 -12.09
CA LEU A 264 -21.38 49.16 -12.15
C LEU A 264 -20.42 48.01 -11.78
N CYS A 265 -20.66 47.43 -10.61
CA CYS A 265 -19.96 46.25 -10.11
C CYS A 265 -20.61 45.01 -10.73
N LEU A 266 -20.02 44.47 -11.80
CA LEU A 266 -20.51 43.25 -12.44
C LEU A 266 -20.12 42.03 -11.60
N ARG A 267 -21.13 41.30 -11.14
CA ARG A 267 -20.99 40.10 -10.30
C ARG A 267 -21.86 38.99 -10.87
N SER A 268 -21.58 37.75 -10.47
CA SER A 268 -22.31 36.60 -10.98
C SER A 268 -23.76 36.56 -10.45
N GLY A 269 -24.71 36.34 -11.36
CA GLY A 269 -26.15 36.38 -11.11
C GLY A 269 -26.67 37.73 -10.57
N ALA A 270 -27.72 37.69 -9.74
CA ALA A 270 -28.30 38.84 -9.02
C ALA A 270 -27.34 39.56 -8.01
N GLY A 271 -26.05 39.22 -8.01
CA GLY A 271 -25.03 39.87 -7.18
C GLY A 271 -24.74 41.31 -7.57
N SER A 272 -24.94 41.70 -8.84
CA SER A 272 -24.46 42.97 -9.40
C SER A 272 -24.98 44.23 -8.69
N ARG A 273 -24.15 45.28 -8.61
CA ARG A 273 -24.45 46.52 -7.86
C ARG A 273 -24.09 47.78 -8.63
N ARG A 274 -24.82 48.88 -8.45
CA ARG A 274 -24.53 50.20 -9.02
C ARG A 274 -24.41 51.26 -7.92
N GLY A 275 -23.45 52.17 -8.04
CA GLY A 275 -23.31 53.31 -7.14
C GLY A 275 -22.92 54.60 -7.88
N LEU A 276 -23.09 55.75 -7.22
CA LEU A 276 -22.56 57.04 -7.65
C LEU A 276 -21.31 57.35 -6.80
N LEU A 277 -20.16 57.52 -7.45
CA LEU A 277 -18.90 57.84 -6.80
C LEU A 277 -18.50 59.30 -7.08
N ARG A 278 -17.96 59.95 -6.06
CA ARG A 278 -17.28 61.24 -6.17
C ARG A 278 -15.78 61.06 -5.95
N LEU A 279 -15.02 61.47 -6.95
CA LEU A 279 -13.57 61.50 -6.91
C LEU A 279 -13.13 62.92 -6.55
N ALA A 280 -12.33 63.06 -5.49
CA ALA A 280 -11.71 64.34 -5.17
C ALA A 280 -10.80 64.81 -6.33
N PRO A 281 -10.54 66.12 -6.50
CA PRO A 281 -9.53 66.57 -7.46
C PRO A 281 -8.14 65.98 -7.12
N VAL A 282 -7.38 65.57 -8.13
CA VAL A 282 -6.01 65.07 -7.93
C VAL A 282 -5.13 66.22 -7.41
N PRO A 283 -4.37 66.06 -6.30
CA PRO A 283 -3.33 67.02 -5.93
C PRO A 283 -2.23 67.05 -6.98
N THR A 284 -1.79 68.25 -7.39
CA THR A 284 -0.61 68.57 -8.22
C THR A 284 0.09 67.41 -8.96
N PRO A 285 0.17 67.42 -10.32
CA PRO A 285 0.51 66.25 -11.16
C PRO A 285 1.94 65.65 -11.03
N ASN A 286 2.78 66.13 -10.10
CA ASN A 286 4.18 65.70 -9.93
C ASN A 286 4.44 64.83 -8.68
N ILE A 287 3.40 64.36 -7.97
CA ILE A 287 3.57 63.48 -6.80
C ILE A 287 3.33 62.03 -7.20
N LYS A 288 4.33 61.16 -7.03
CA LYS A 288 4.21 59.72 -7.28
C LYS A 288 3.11 59.10 -6.40
N PRO A 289 2.14 58.36 -6.97
CA PRO A 289 1.04 57.78 -6.19
C PRO A 289 1.56 56.74 -5.19
N VAL A 290 0.95 56.70 -4.00
CA VAL A 290 1.23 55.68 -2.99
C VAL A 290 0.32 54.48 -3.23
N ALA A 291 0.88 53.30 -3.38
CA ALA A 291 0.13 52.05 -3.56
C ALA A 291 0.24 51.11 -2.35
N VAL A 292 -0.78 50.28 -2.17
CA VAL A 292 -0.83 49.17 -1.18
C VAL A 292 -1.43 47.93 -1.84
N GLY A 293 -1.08 46.74 -1.36
CA GLY A 293 -1.57 45.52 -2.03
C GLY A 293 -1.14 44.17 -1.48
N TRP A 294 -0.23 44.10 -0.52
CA TRP A 294 0.24 42.83 0.05
C TRP A 294 -0.91 42.03 0.69
N GLU A 295 -1.07 40.77 0.25
CA GLU A 295 -2.13 39.90 0.74
C GLU A 295 -1.91 39.57 2.24
N ARG A 296 -2.99 39.48 3.01
CA ARG A 296 -2.94 39.07 4.42
C ARG A 296 -2.99 37.55 4.56
N SER A 297 -2.32 37.00 5.58
CA SER A 297 -2.55 35.62 6.03
C SER A 297 -4.00 35.45 6.52
N LYS A 298 -4.43 34.20 6.72
CA LYS A 298 -5.71 33.87 7.39
C LYS A 298 -5.81 34.52 8.77
N ASP A 299 -4.68 34.74 9.44
CA ASP A 299 -4.56 35.42 10.75
C ASP A 299 -4.60 36.97 10.65
N GLY A 300 -4.94 37.54 9.49
CA GLY A 300 -4.99 39.00 9.25
C GLY A 300 -3.64 39.72 9.17
N LYS A 301 -2.53 39.05 9.50
CA LYS A 301 -1.16 39.58 9.46
C LYS A 301 -0.63 39.69 8.03
N LEU A 302 0.25 40.66 7.79
CA LEU A 302 1.00 40.79 6.53
C LEU A 302 2.21 39.85 6.56
N SER A 303 2.04 38.65 6.01
CA SER A 303 3.08 37.60 6.01
C SER A 303 2.89 36.62 4.86
N SER A 304 3.99 36.08 4.33
CA SER A 304 3.99 35.00 3.36
C SER A 304 3.30 33.74 3.89
N ARG A 305 2.66 33.00 2.99
CA ARG A 305 2.04 31.69 3.23
C ARG A 305 3.01 30.56 2.87
N ILE A 306 2.67 29.33 3.28
CA ILE A 306 3.38 28.10 2.92
C ILE A 306 2.36 27.13 2.34
N ALA A 307 2.64 26.58 1.16
CA ALA A 307 1.96 25.40 0.62
C ALA A 307 2.88 24.19 0.84
N ASP A 308 2.39 23.19 1.56
CA ASP A 308 3.08 21.91 1.78
C ASP A 308 2.44 20.87 0.87
N LEU A 309 3.19 20.41 -0.13
CA LEU A 309 2.70 19.47 -1.15
C LEU A 309 3.48 18.15 -1.12
N GLY A 310 4.27 17.88 -0.07
CA GLY A 310 4.97 16.60 0.10
C GLY A 310 4.01 15.42 -0.06
N SER A 311 2.84 15.47 0.57
CA SER A 311 1.83 14.41 0.48
C SER A 311 1.25 14.17 -0.92
N MET A 312 1.43 15.09 -1.87
CA MET A 312 0.91 15.00 -3.25
C MET A 312 2.00 14.88 -4.32
N MET A 313 3.25 15.22 -3.99
CA MET A 313 4.36 15.32 -4.96
C MET A 313 5.60 14.49 -4.60
N ASP A 314 5.80 14.12 -3.33
CA ASP A 314 6.90 13.25 -2.91
C ASP A 314 6.60 11.79 -3.28
N PRO A 315 7.37 11.16 -4.18
CA PRO A 315 7.12 9.77 -4.60
C PRO A 315 7.15 8.77 -3.43
N ILE A 316 7.93 9.04 -2.38
CA ILE A 316 8.04 8.15 -1.21
C ILE A 316 6.75 8.23 -0.38
N GLN A 317 6.23 9.45 -0.15
CA GLN A 317 4.98 9.63 0.57
C GLN A 317 3.77 9.13 -0.23
N LEU A 318 3.77 9.31 -1.55
CA LEU A 318 2.73 8.76 -2.43
C LEU A 318 2.72 7.22 -2.39
N ALA A 319 3.89 6.57 -2.48
CA ALA A 319 4.00 5.12 -2.35
C ALA A 319 3.53 4.63 -0.97
N ALA A 320 3.90 5.33 0.10
CA ALA A 320 3.45 5.00 1.46
C ALA A 320 1.93 5.10 1.60
N GLN A 321 1.32 6.18 1.10
CA GLN A 321 -0.14 6.37 1.11
C GLN A 321 -0.87 5.30 0.28
N ALA A 322 -0.32 4.89 -0.87
CA ALA A 322 -0.91 3.86 -1.72
C ALA A 322 -0.94 2.47 -1.04
N VAL A 323 0.16 2.08 -0.38
CA VAL A 323 0.23 0.84 0.42
C VAL A 323 -0.75 0.89 1.59
N ASP A 324 -0.75 1.99 2.34
CA ASP A 324 -1.67 2.25 3.45
C ASP A 324 -3.14 2.17 3.00
N LEU A 325 -3.46 2.71 1.82
CA LEU A 325 -4.82 2.70 1.27
C LEU A 325 -5.27 1.28 0.95
N ASN A 326 -4.41 0.40 0.42
CA ASN A 326 -4.75 -0.99 0.16
C ASN A 326 -5.20 -1.72 1.45
N LEU A 327 -4.44 -1.56 2.53
CA LEU A 327 -4.77 -2.12 3.84
C LEU A 327 -6.04 -1.50 4.44
N LYS A 328 -6.21 -0.17 4.34
CA LYS A 328 -7.43 0.53 4.77
C LYS A 328 -8.66 0.05 3.99
N LEU A 329 -8.53 -0.29 2.71
CA LEU A 329 -9.61 -0.88 1.92
C LEU A 329 -10.00 -2.29 2.42
N MET A 330 -9.05 -3.12 2.88
CA MET A 330 -9.37 -4.40 3.53
C MET A 330 -10.19 -4.18 4.81
N LYS A 331 -9.75 -3.25 5.67
CA LYS A 331 -10.49 -2.86 6.89
C LYS A 331 -11.90 -2.37 6.56
N TRP A 332 -12.05 -1.41 5.64
CA TRP A 332 -13.35 -0.78 5.34
C TRP A 332 -14.33 -1.69 4.60
N ARG A 333 -13.84 -2.61 3.75
CA ARG A 333 -14.71 -3.46 2.91
C ARG A 333 -15.01 -4.82 3.52
N ILE A 334 -14.08 -5.40 4.28
CA ILE A 334 -14.14 -6.81 4.73
C ILE A 334 -14.17 -6.92 6.24
N SER A 335 -13.26 -6.25 6.96
CA SER A 335 -13.10 -6.44 8.42
C SER A 335 -12.92 -5.11 9.17
N PRO A 336 -14.03 -4.41 9.53
CA PRO A 336 -13.95 -3.09 10.16
C PRO A 336 -13.23 -3.05 11.52
N SER A 337 -13.23 -4.16 12.26
CA SER A 337 -12.54 -4.32 13.54
C SER A 337 -11.02 -4.48 13.42
N LEU A 338 -10.48 -4.67 12.21
CA LEU A 338 -9.03 -4.81 11.95
C LEU A 338 -8.23 -3.60 12.41
N ASP A 339 -7.34 -3.77 13.38
CA ASP A 339 -6.41 -2.75 13.86
C ASP A 339 -5.10 -2.81 13.05
N LEU A 340 -5.06 -2.00 12.00
CA LEU A 340 -3.88 -1.80 11.14
C LEU A 340 -2.76 -1.01 11.84
N GLY A 341 -3.09 -0.19 12.84
CA GLY A 341 -2.10 0.61 13.57
C GLY A 341 -1.14 -0.29 14.35
N ARG A 342 -1.71 -1.25 15.10
CA ARG A 342 -0.92 -2.29 15.80
C ARG A 342 0.03 -3.04 14.88
N ILE A 343 -0.42 -3.43 13.69
CA ILE A 343 0.40 -4.18 12.72
C ILE A 343 1.56 -3.29 12.24
N ALA A 344 1.29 -2.04 11.86
CA ALA A 344 2.29 -1.12 11.35
C ALA A 344 3.36 -0.74 12.40
N GLU A 345 2.95 -0.56 13.66
CA GLU A 345 3.81 -0.18 14.79
C GLU A 345 4.71 -1.32 15.29
N THR A 346 4.26 -2.59 15.14
CA THR A 346 4.97 -3.78 15.64
C THR A 346 6.41 -3.86 15.14
N ARG A 347 7.36 -4.08 16.05
CA ARG A 347 8.79 -4.28 15.73
C ARG A 347 9.12 -5.76 15.65
N CYS A 348 9.50 -6.21 14.45
CA CYS A 348 9.78 -7.61 14.15
C CYS A 348 11.29 -7.88 14.04
N LEU A 349 11.81 -8.74 14.92
CA LEU A 349 13.14 -9.32 14.83
C LEU A 349 13.09 -10.65 14.06
N LEU A 350 13.81 -10.73 12.94
CA LEU A 350 13.93 -11.91 12.10
C LEU A 350 15.31 -12.55 12.30
N LEU A 351 15.35 -13.66 13.06
CA LEU A 351 16.57 -14.44 13.28
C LEU A 351 16.72 -15.45 12.14
N GLY A 352 17.60 -15.15 11.20
CA GLY A 352 17.75 -15.82 9.91
C GLY A 352 17.27 -14.94 8.74
N ALA A 353 18.18 -14.61 7.82
CA ALA A 353 17.91 -13.90 6.56
C ALA A 353 17.97 -14.85 5.34
N GLY A 354 17.84 -16.16 5.57
CA GLY A 354 17.70 -17.18 4.54
C GLY A 354 16.31 -17.19 3.88
N THR A 355 15.95 -18.35 3.32
CA THR A 355 14.70 -18.60 2.57
C THR A 355 13.46 -18.11 3.33
N LEU A 356 13.28 -18.55 4.58
CA LEU A 356 12.17 -18.11 5.43
C LEU A 356 12.20 -16.61 5.71
N GLY A 357 13.35 -16.07 6.15
CA GLY A 357 13.52 -14.64 6.46
C GLY A 357 13.11 -13.72 5.32
N CYS A 358 13.51 -14.05 4.09
CA CYS A 358 13.16 -13.29 2.89
C CYS A 358 11.66 -13.27 2.59
N TYR A 359 10.96 -14.41 2.71
CA TYR A 359 9.52 -14.48 2.48
C TYR A 359 8.71 -13.85 3.62
N VAL A 360 9.07 -14.11 4.89
CA VAL A 360 8.42 -13.49 6.06
C VAL A 360 8.54 -11.97 6.01
N ALA A 361 9.72 -11.43 5.69
CA ALA A 361 9.93 -9.99 5.57
C ALA A 361 9.06 -9.34 4.48
N ARG A 362 8.91 -9.99 3.32
CA ARG A 362 8.02 -9.51 2.24
C ARG A 362 6.55 -9.54 2.67
N ASN A 363 6.11 -10.58 3.37
CA ASN A 363 4.74 -10.70 3.86
C ASN A 363 4.44 -9.66 4.96
N LEU A 364 5.36 -9.44 5.90
CA LEU A 364 5.26 -8.40 6.93
C LEU A 364 5.16 -7.00 6.31
N MET A 365 5.99 -6.69 5.31
CA MET A 365 5.93 -5.42 4.58
C MET A 365 4.58 -5.24 3.87
N ALA A 366 4.05 -6.29 3.23
CA ALA A 366 2.74 -6.26 2.58
C ALA A 366 1.60 -5.98 3.58
N TRP A 367 1.70 -6.50 4.81
CA TRP A 367 0.82 -6.19 5.94
C TRP A 367 1.05 -4.80 6.56
N GLY A 368 2.01 -4.02 6.07
CA GLY A 368 2.27 -2.64 6.51
C GLY A 368 3.23 -2.51 7.68
N VAL A 369 3.85 -3.60 8.16
CA VAL A 369 4.86 -3.57 9.24
C VAL A 369 6.01 -2.66 8.83
N ARG A 370 6.31 -1.65 9.67
CA ARG A 370 7.34 -0.64 9.35
C ARG A 370 8.72 -0.96 9.90
N ASN A 371 8.84 -1.72 10.99
CA ASN A 371 10.10 -1.95 11.70
C ASN A 371 10.52 -3.42 11.59
N ILE A 372 11.58 -3.70 10.81
CA ILE A 372 12.08 -5.06 10.57
C ILE A 372 13.60 -5.10 10.81
N THR A 373 14.05 -5.98 11.70
CA THR A 373 15.48 -6.18 11.99
C THR A 373 15.90 -7.60 11.64
N PHE A 374 16.90 -7.75 10.76
CA PHE A 374 17.49 -9.06 10.44
C PHE A 374 18.73 -9.35 11.29
N VAL A 375 18.89 -10.61 11.68
CA VAL A 375 20.14 -11.18 12.23
C VAL A 375 20.54 -12.40 11.40
N ASP A 376 21.73 -12.38 10.81
CA ASP A 376 22.30 -13.51 10.05
C ASP A 376 23.82 -13.29 9.89
N SER A 377 24.64 -14.29 10.22
CA SER A 377 26.11 -14.23 10.10
C SER A 377 26.64 -14.60 8.71
N SER A 378 25.79 -15.04 7.79
CA SER A 378 26.19 -15.62 6.50
C SER A 378 26.36 -14.58 5.40
N THR A 379 27.04 -14.94 4.32
CA THR A 379 27.06 -14.19 3.06
C THR A 379 26.11 -14.79 2.01
N VAL A 380 25.70 -14.00 1.02
CA VAL A 380 24.87 -14.45 -0.11
C VAL A 380 25.71 -15.31 -1.07
N SER A 381 25.29 -16.54 -1.35
CA SER A 381 25.94 -17.42 -2.33
C SER A 381 25.10 -17.62 -3.59
N PHE A 382 25.72 -18.03 -4.71
CA PHE A 382 25.08 -18.12 -6.04
C PHE A 382 23.80 -18.96 -6.10
N SER A 383 23.60 -19.93 -5.21
CA SER A 383 22.38 -20.74 -5.13
C SER A 383 21.22 -20.05 -4.38
N ASN A 384 21.48 -18.92 -3.73
CA ASN A 384 20.52 -18.24 -2.85
C ASN A 384 19.47 -17.42 -3.59
N PRO A 385 19.77 -16.56 -4.59
CA PRO A 385 18.77 -15.67 -5.20
C PRO A 385 17.51 -16.37 -5.74
N VAL A 386 17.64 -17.59 -6.26
CA VAL A 386 16.51 -18.38 -6.78
C VAL A 386 15.60 -18.98 -5.69
N ARG A 387 15.99 -18.90 -4.41
CA ARG A 387 15.20 -19.38 -3.25
C ARG A 387 14.93 -18.27 -2.23
N GLN A 388 15.75 -17.21 -2.20
CA GLN A 388 15.81 -16.20 -1.15
C GLN A 388 15.46 -14.84 -1.79
N PRO A 389 14.16 -14.50 -1.94
CA PRO A 389 13.65 -13.48 -2.86
C PRO A 389 13.97 -12.01 -2.51
N LEU A 390 14.92 -11.75 -1.61
CA LEU A 390 15.49 -10.41 -1.43
C LEU A 390 16.81 -10.26 -2.19
N PHE A 391 17.55 -11.35 -2.43
CA PHE A 391 18.88 -11.30 -3.05
C PHE A 391 18.82 -11.43 -4.57
N ARG A 392 19.78 -10.81 -5.24
CA ARG A 392 20.00 -10.83 -6.69
C ARG A 392 21.34 -11.50 -7.00
N PHE A 393 21.59 -11.78 -8.29
CA PHE A 393 22.87 -12.33 -8.74
C PHE A 393 24.08 -11.44 -8.38
N GLU A 394 23.91 -10.12 -8.46
CA GLU A 394 24.93 -9.13 -8.09
C GLU A 394 25.36 -9.20 -6.63
N ASP A 395 24.47 -9.62 -5.72
CA ASP A 395 24.77 -9.78 -4.28
C ASP A 395 25.72 -10.95 -3.98
N CYS A 396 25.90 -11.87 -4.94
CA CYS A 396 26.78 -13.04 -4.84
C CYS A 396 28.24 -12.73 -5.25
N LEU A 397 28.48 -11.56 -5.87
CA LEU A 397 29.79 -11.20 -6.40
C LEU A 397 30.77 -10.84 -5.27
N GLN A 398 32.08 -10.84 -5.58
CA GLN A 398 33.15 -10.45 -4.64
C GLN A 398 33.19 -11.25 -3.32
N GLY A 399 32.71 -12.50 -3.32
CA GLY A 399 32.63 -13.36 -2.13
C GLY A 399 31.28 -13.36 -1.41
N GLY A 400 30.32 -12.56 -1.90
CA GLY A 400 28.95 -12.48 -1.39
C GLY A 400 28.78 -11.41 -0.33
N GLN A 401 27.73 -10.60 -0.46
CA GLN A 401 27.38 -9.58 0.53
C GLN A 401 26.87 -10.22 1.84
N PRO A 402 27.05 -9.60 3.02
CA PRO A 402 26.47 -10.07 4.28
C PRO A 402 24.94 -10.08 4.23
N LYS A 403 24.32 -11.24 4.47
CA LYS A 403 22.88 -11.44 4.24
C LYS A 403 21.99 -10.48 4.99
N ALA A 404 22.22 -10.26 6.28
CA ALA A 404 21.36 -9.41 7.10
C ALA A 404 21.35 -7.95 6.61
N ILE A 405 22.52 -7.43 6.22
CA ILE A 405 22.67 -6.05 5.72
C ILE A 405 21.99 -5.92 4.37
N CYS A 406 22.37 -6.78 3.41
CA CYS A 406 21.81 -6.82 2.07
C CYS A 406 20.28 -6.98 2.10
N ALA A 407 19.73 -7.89 2.92
CA ALA A 407 18.29 -8.07 3.06
C ALA A 407 17.60 -6.77 3.53
N SER A 408 18.20 -6.02 4.45
CA SER A 408 17.64 -4.76 4.94
C SER A 408 17.67 -3.63 3.90
N GLU A 409 18.68 -3.60 3.03
CA GLU A 409 18.79 -2.65 1.92
C GLU A 409 17.79 -2.99 0.82
N ARG A 410 17.67 -4.27 0.46
CA ARG A 410 16.72 -4.78 -0.53
C ARG A 410 15.26 -4.59 -0.11
N LEU A 411 14.92 -4.61 1.19
CA LEU A 411 13.60 -4.17 1.65
C LEU A 411 13.34 -2.67 1.39
N LYS A 412 14.34 -1.80 1.60
CA LYS A 412 14.22 -0.35 1.36
C LYS A 412 14.10 -0.01 -0.12
N GLU A 413 14.74 -0.77 -1.00
CA GLU A 413 14.52 -0.67 -2.44
C GLU A 413 13.06 -0.98 -2.84
N ILE A 414 12.44 -1.99 -2.22
CA ILE A 414 11.04 -2.37 -2.49
C ILE A 414 10.08 -1.32 -1.94
N PHE A 415 10.32 -0.82 -0.72
CA PHE A 415 9.50 0.21 -0.10
C PHE A 415 10.35 1.15 0.79
N PRO A 416 10.68 2.37 0.33
CA PRO A 416 11.57 3.28 1.07
C PRO A 416 11.06 3.73 2.45
N GLY A 417 9.76 3.58 2.74
CA GLY A 417 9.19 3.88 4.05
C GLY A 417 9.37 2.78 5.11
N VAL A 418 10.11 1.69 4.82
CA VAL A 418 10.43 0.65 5.82
C VAL A 418 11.69 1.01 6.61
N ASN A 419 11.58 0.98 7.93
CA ASN A 419 12.70 1.01 8.85
C ASN A 419 13.31 -0.39 8.97
N ALA A 420 14.03 -0.81 7.93
CA ALA A 420 14.76 -2.08 7.92
C ALA A 420 16.20 -1.91 8.42
N THR A 421 16.68 -2.81 9.27
CA THR A 421 18.09 -2.87 9.69
C THR A 421 18.63 -4.30 9.65
N GLY A 422 19.95 -4.45 9.45
CA GLY A 422 20.64 -5.73 9.39
C GLY A 422 21.79 -5.79 10.37
N ARG A 423 21.94 -6.92 11.08
CA ARG A 423 23.03 -7.18 12.03
C ARG A 423 23.71 -8.50 11.66
N SER A 424 25.02 -8.46 11.42
CA SER A 424 25.83 -9.66 11.15
C SER A 424 26.57 -10.07 12.41
N PHE A 425 26.10 -11.14 13.05
CA PHE A 425 26.75 -11.84 14.16
C PHE A 425 26.16 -13.25 14.29
N THR A 426 26.88 -14.17 14.93
CA THR A 426 26.47 -15.59 15.03
C THR A 426 25.69 -15.83 16.31
N ILE A 427 24.63 -16.62 16.24
CA ILE A 427 23.88 -17.08 17.42
C ILE A 427 24.59 -18.33 17.98
N PRO A 428 25.07 -18.32 19.24
CA PRO A 428 25.74 -19.49 19.83
C PRO A 428 24.80 -20.69 19.97
N MET A 429 25.34 -21.89 19.76
CA MET A 429 24.60 -23.15 19.70
C MET A 429 25.01 -24.10 20.83
N PRO A 430 24.05 -24.72 21.56
CA PRO A 430 24.35 -25.79 22.52
C PRO A 430 25.14 -26.95 21.90
N GLY A 431 26.12 -27.49 22.64
CA GLY A 431 26.95 -28.60 22.18
C GLY A 431 28.04 -28.25 21.16
N HIS A 432 28.31 -26.95 20.94
CA HIS A 432 29.43 -26.46 20.13
C HIS A 432 30.41 -25.67 21.03
N PRO A 433 31.51 -26.28 21.49
CA PRO A 433 32.47 -25.64 22.38
C PRO A 433 33.07 -24.37 21.76
N ILE A 434 33.01 -23.26 22.50
CA ILE A 434 33.54 -21.97 22.06
C ILE A 434 35.06 -21.94 22.31
N PRO A 435 35.91 -21.69 21.29
CA PRO A 435 37.35 -21.56 21.49
C PRO A 435 37.69 -20.44 22.47
N PRO A 436 38.71 -20.58 23.34
CA PRO A 436 39.06 -19.57 24.34
C PRO A 436 39.30 -18.16 23.77
N SER A 437 39.78 -18.06 22.52
CA SER A 437 39.98 -16.81 21.79
C SER A 437 38.70 -16.07 21.39
N MET A 438 37.55 -16.75 21.35
CA MET A 438 36.27 -16.21 20.89
C MET A 438 35.30 -15.88 22.02
N VAL A 439 35.62 -16.26 23.27
CA VAL A 439 34.70 -16.13 24.42
C VAL A 439 34.26 -14.67 24.65
N SER A 440 35.15 -13.69 24.49
CA SER A 440 34.79 -12.26 24.61
C SER A 440 33.77 -11.84 23.53
N THR A 441 34.04 -12.17 22.27
CA THR A 441 33.14 -11.88 21.14
C THR A 441 31.79 -12.55 21.33
N THR A 442 31.76 -13.80 21.80
CA THR A 442 30.51 -14.52 22.09
C THR A 442 29.72 -13.88 23.22
N ARG A 443 30.35 -13.34 24.27
CA ARG A 443 29.63 -12.55 25.29
C ARG A 443 28.97 -11.32 24.68
N GLU A 444 29.69 -10.55 23.88
CA GLU A 444 29.13 -9.39 23.19
C GLU A 444 27.98 -9.77 22.25
N ASP A 445 28.06 -10.90 21.55
CA ASP A 445 27.03 -11.35 20.62
C ASP A 445 25.77 -11.85 21.34
N ILE A 446 25.91 -12.44 22.53
CA ILE A 446 24.79 -12.76 23.42
C ILE A 446 24.14 -11.47 23.92
N GLU A 447 24.92 -10.48 24.38
CA GLU A 447 24.41 -9.18 24.81
C GLU A 447 23.71 -8.43 23.66
N LYS A 448 24.25 -8.46 22.44
CA LYS A 448 23.61 -7.92 21.23
C LYS A 448 22.26 -8.60 20.98
N LEU A 449 22.20 -9.93 21.05
CA LEU A 449 20.96 -10.70 20.86
C LEU A 449 19.91 -10.37 21.93
N GLU A 450 20.31 -10.34 23.20
CA GLU A 450 19.43 -10.04 24.33
C GLU A 450 18.85 -8.62 24.24
N ASN A 451 19.67 -7.64 23.87
CA ASN A 451 19.24 -6.27 23.60
C ASN A 451 18.28 -6.18 22.40
N LEU A 452 18.55 -6.91 21.31
CA LEU A 452 17.67 -6.92 20.14
C LEU A 452 16.31 -7.56 20.44
N ILE A 453 16.27 -8.65 21.20
CA ILE A 453 15.02 -9.28 21.65
C ILE A 453 14.24 -8.31 22.57
N SER A 454 14.92 -7.59 23.46
CA SER A 454 14.32 -6.57 24.34
C SER A 454 13.72 -5.40 23.55
N GLN A 455 14.42 -4.93 22.51
CA GLN A 455 14.02 -3.81 21.66
C GLN A 455 12.90 -4.12 20.65
N ASN A 456 12.61 -5.40 20.39
CA ASN A 456 11.55 -5.81 19.45
C ASN A 456 10.34 -6.39 20.19
N ASP A 457 9.18 -6.39 19.54
CA ASP A 457 7.92 -6.87 20.13
C ASP A 457 7.66 -8.34 19.78
N VAL A 458 8.13 -8.76 18.58
CA VAL A 458 8.00 -10.09 18.02
C VAL A 458 9.36 -10.61 17.59
N VAL A 459 9.65 -11.88 17.88
CA VAL A 459 10.84 -12.60 17.44
C VAL A 459 10.44 -13.77 16.56
N PHE A 460 10.90 -13.79 15.32
CA PHE A 460 10.75 -14.93 14.41
C PHE A 460 12.01 -15.80 14.44
N LEU A 461 11.84 -17.09 14.71
CA LEU A 461 12.91 -18.10 14.66
C LEU A 461 12.89 -18.77 13.28
N LEU A 462 13.76 -18.28 12.40
CA LEU A 462 13.84 -18.63 10.98
C LEU A 462 15.24 -19.18 10.61
N THR A 463 15.99 -19.63 11.62
CA THR A 463 17.33 -20.22 11.48
C THR A 463 17.26 -21.60 10.83
N ASP A 464 18.39 -22.07 10.32
CA ASP A 464 18.50 -23.30 9.53
C ASP A 464 18.63 -24.59 10.35
N SER A 465 18.99 -24.48 11.63
CA SER A 465 19.20 -25.62 12.54
C SER A 465 18.26 -25.61 13.77
N ARG A 466 18.27 -26.70 14.54
CA ARG A 466 17.56 -26.79 15.84
C ARG A 466 18.30 -26.09 16.97
N GLU A 467 19.62 -26.21 17.02
CA GLU A 467 20.46 -25.75 18.13
C GLU A 467 20.46 -24.21 18.19
N SER A 468 20.54 -23.57 17.03
CA SER A 468 20.44 -22.11 16.85
C SER A 468 19.10 -21.50 17.33
N ARG A 469 18.04 -22.31 17.47
CA ARG A 469 16.73 -21.86 17.98
C ARG A 469 16.67 -21.86 19.52
N TRP A 470 17.57 -22.56 20.20
CA TRP A 470 17.51 -22.77 21.65
C TRP A 470 17.68 -21.46 22.43
N LEU A 471 18.80 -20.74 22.21
CA LEU A 471 19.09 -19.50 22.93
C LEU A 471 18.00 -18.42 22.68
N PRO A 472 17.56 -18.15 21.44
CA PRO A 472 16.42 -17.26 21.20
C PRO A 472 15.11 -17.69 21.87
N THR A 473 14.85 -18.99 21.97
CA THR A 473 13.65 -19.53 22.65
C THR A 473 13.70 -19.22 24.15
N LEU A 474 14.85 -19.45 24.78
CA LEU A 474 15.10 -19.11 26.18
C LEU A 474 14.92 -17.61 26.43
N LEU A 475 15.64 -16.76 25.69
CA LEU A 475 15.60 -15.30 25.85
C LEU A 475 14.19 -14.73 25.60
N GLY A 476 13.50 -15.20 24.56
CA GLY A 476 12.13 -14.80 24.26
C GLY A 476 11.14 -15.18 25.37
N LYS A 477 11.33 -16.34 26.01
CA LYS A 477 10.52 -16.77 27.17
C LYS A 477 10.81 -15.91 28.41
N VAL A 478 12.09 -15.70 28.73
CA VAL A 478 12.53 -14.88 29.88
C VAL A 478 11.98 -13.45 29.78
N GLN A 479 12.04 -12.85 28.59
CA GLN A 479 11.57 -11.48 28.34
C GLN A 479 10.09 -11.38 27.96
N SER A 480 9.32 -12.49 28.03
CA SER A 480 7.88 -12.55 27.69
C SER A 480 7.52 -11.95 26.33
N LYS A 481 8.30 -12.30 25.30
CA LYS A 481 8.12 -11.84 23.92
C LYS A 481 7.21 -12.78 23.13
N ILE A 482 6.57 -12.26 22.09
CA ILE A 482 5.90 -13.10 21.09
C ILE A 482 6.99 -13.79 20.27
N VAL A 483 7.12 -15.10 20.39
CA VAL A 483 8.05 -15.91 19.59
C VAL A 483 7.27 -16.77 18.60
N ILE A 484 7.57 -16.63 17.31
CA ILE A 484 7.00 -17.44 16.23
C ILE A 484 8.13 -18.24 15.58
N ASN A 485 8.05 -19.56 15.66
CA ASN A 485 9.03 -20.48 15.14
C ASN A 485 8.53 -21.09 13.82
N ALA A 486 9.31 -20.96 12.74
CA ALA A 486 9.05 -21.64 11.47
C ALA A 486 10.22 -22.57 11.10
N ALA A 487 9.91 -23.83 10.82
CA ALA A 487 10.83 -24.94 10.62
C ALA A 487 10.46 -25.72 9.35
N LEU A 488 11.44 -26.35 8.68
CA LEU A 488 11.30 -26.92 7.34
C LEU A 488 11.86 -28.33 7.24
N GLY A 489 11.04 -29.25 6.71
CA GLY A 489 11.46 -30.52 6.13
C GLY A 489 11.56 -30.43 4.59
N PHE A 490 11.79 -31.58 3.96
CA PHE A 490 11.87 -31.69 2.50
C PHE A 490 10.57 -31.24 1.81
N ASP A 491 9.43 -31.73 2.27
CA ASP A 491 8.08 -31.48 1.74
C ASP A 491 7.07 -31.06 2.82
N THR A 492 7.52 -30.90 4.06
CA THR A 492 6.73 -30.58 5.25
C THR A 492 7.22 -29.30 5.93
N TYR A 493 6.35 -28.66 6.70
CA TYR A 493 6.72 -27.49 7.51
C TYR A 493 6.02 -27.48 8.86
N LEU A 494 6.63 -26.82 9.84
CA LEU A 494 6.08 -26.53 11.15
C LEU A 494 6.12 -25.02 11.38
N VAL A 495 4.97 -24.43 11.68
CA VAL A 495 4.85 -23.05 12.18
C VAL A 495 4.19 -23.10 13.55
N MET A 496 4.75 -22.43 14.55
CA MET A 496 4.15 -22.38 15.88
C MET A 496 4.48 -21.09 16.63
N ARG A 497 3.60 -20.70 17.56
CA ARG A 497 3.86 -19.65 18.56
C ARG A 497 4.23 -20.27 19.90
N HIS A 498 5.13 -19.66 20.66
CA HIS A 498 5.43 -20.09 22.03
C HIS A 498 4.43 -19.51 23.04
N GLY A 499 4.22 -20.20 24.17
CA GLY A 499 3.37 -19.71 25.24
C GLY A 499 3.99 -18.60 26.09
N SER A 500 3.12 -17.73 26.63
CA SER A 500 3.42 -16.73 27.66
C SER A 500 4.10 -17.31 28.89
N ASN A 501 4.79 -16.49 29.69
CA ASN A 501 5.41 -16.90 30.97
C ASN A 501 4.43 -16.76 32.16
N THR A 502 3.15 -17.05 31.95
CA THR A 502 2.09 -16.92 32.95
C THR A 502 1.83 -18.26 33.64
N THR A 503 1.76 -18.25 34.98
CA THR A 503 1.63 -19.43 35.86
C THR A 503 0.22 -20.06 35.84
N SER A 504 -0.37 -20.21 34.66
CA SER A 504 -1.68 -20.84 34.45
C SER A 504 -1.52 -22.29 34.02
N ASP A 505 -2.40 -23.18 34.47
CA ASP A 505 -2.38 -24.62 34.12
C ASP A 505 -2.66 -24.91 32.62
N GLN A 506 -2.75 -23.90 31.77
CA GLN A 506 -2.99 -24.00 30.32
C GLN A 506 -1.87 -23.34 29.48
N GLU A 507 -0.66 -23.23 30.04
CA GLU A 507 0.52 -22.70 29.35
C GLU A 507 0.87 -23.53 28.09
N LEU A 508 1.12 -22.84 26.98
CA LEU A 508 1.48 -23.47 25.71
C LEU A 508 2.98 -23.77 25.63
N GLY A 509 3.33 -24.95 25.11
CA GLY A 509 4.72 -25.36 24.93
C GLY A 509 5.52 -24.48 23.96
N CYS A 510 6.85 -24.55 24.08
CA CYS A 510 7.77 -24.06 23.05
C CYS A 510 8.16 -25.19 22.08
N TYR A 511 8.94 -24.88 21.05
CA TYR A 511 9.46 -25.86 20.08
C TYR A 511 10.12 -27.10 20.73
N PHE A 512 10.78 -26.92 21.89
CA PHE A 512 11.48 -27.99 22.63
C PHE A 512 10.61 -28.74 23.67
N CYS A 513 9.30 -28.47 23.78
CA CYS A 513 8.45 -29.19 24.75
C CYS A 513 8.01 -30.58 24.29
N ASN A 514 8.03 -30.85 22.98
CA ASN A 514 7.49 -32.08 22.39
C ASN A 514 8.57 -33.15 22.14
N ASP A 515 9.78 -32.99 22.69
CA ASP A 515 10.89 -33.92 22.52
C ASP A 515 11.64 -34.11 23.85
N VAL A 516 12.20 -35.30 24.06
CA VAL A 516 12.79 -35.78 25.33
C VAL A 516 14.33 -35.83 25.29
N VAL A 517 14.94 -35.04 24.40
CA VAL A 517 16.40 -34.98 24.20
C VAL A 517 16.87 -33.53 24.10
N ALA A 518 17.99 -33.19 24.74
CA ALA A 518 18.60 -31.87 24.61
C ALA A 518 19.06 -31.58 23.15
N PRO A 519 19.13 -30.30 22.74
CA PRO A 519 19.78 -29.93 21.48
C PRO A 519 21.29 -30.21 21.56
N THR A 520 21.72 -31.34 21.01
CA THR A 520 23.13 -31.69 20.76
C THR A 520 23.50 -31.36 19.32
N ASN A 521 24.80 -31.35 18.99
CA ASN A 521 25.31 -31.15 17.62
C ASN A 521 24.66 -32.15 16.64
N SER A 522 23.65 -31.69 15.90
CA SER A 522 22.89 -32.55 14.98
C SER A 522 23.49 -32.62 13.58
N LEU A 523 24.48 -31.78 13.23
CA LEU A 523 25.05 -31.54 11.88
C LEU A 523 25.66 -32.77 11.19
N THR A 524 25.49 -33.96 11.76
CA THR A 524 26.02 -35.23 11.28
C THR A 524 24.95 -36.27 10.91
N ASP A 525 23.68 -36.19 11.35
CA ASP A 525 22.82 -37.40 11.34
C ASP A 525 21.26 -37.27 11.31
N ARG A 526 20.62 -36.15 10.89
CA ARG A 526 19.12 -36.10 10.75
C ARG A 526 18.62 -35.36 9.49
N THR A 527 17.30 -35.40 9.24
CA THR A 527 16.68 -34.85 8.00
C THR A 527 15.73 -33.66 8.20
N LEU A 528 15.10 -33.50 9.37
CA LEU A 528 14.25 -32.35 9.69
C LEU A 528 15.10 -31.22 10.29
N ASP A 529 14.94 -29.98 9.80
CA ASP A 529 15.78 -28.81 10.17
C ASP A 529 17.30 -29.03 10.00
N GLN A 530 17.72 -29.76 8.95
CA GLN A 530 19.15 -30.03 8.67
C GLN A 530 19.67 -29.43 7.35
N MET A 531 18.81 -29.21 6.34
CA MET A 531 19.24 -28.57 5.09
C MET A 531 18.10 -27.74 4.46
N CYS A 532 17.99 -26.45 4.83
CA CYS A 532 17.09 -25.51 4.14
C CYS A 532 17.38 -25.36 2.63
N THR A 533 18.52 -25.87 2.16
CA THR A 533 18.94 -25.96 0.75
C THR A 533 18.20 -27.07 -0.02
N VAL A 534 17.82 -28.16 0.65
CA VAL A 534 17.22 -29.37 0.06
C VAL A 534 15.75 -29.50 0.46
N THR A 535 14.98 -28.43 0.24
CA THR A 535 13.52 -28.41 0.39
C THR A 535 12.85 -28.17 -0.95
N ARG A 536 11.62 -28.71 -1.11
CA ARG A 536 10.74 -28.38 -2.25
C ARG A 536 10.46 -26.88 -2.21
N PRO A 537 10.73 -26.10 -3.29
CA PRO A 537 10.68 -24.63 -3.23
C PRO A 537 9.37 -24.01 -2.73
N GLY A 538 8.23 -24.70 -2.91
CA GLY A 538 6.92 -24.25 -2.42
C GLY A 538 6.70 -24.33 -0.91
N VAL A 539 7.53 -25.07 -0.16
CA VAL A 539 7.33 -25.25 1.30
C VAL A 539 7.59 -23.94 2.06
N ALA A 540 8.71 -23.26 1.76
CA ALA A 540 9.10 -22.06 2.50
C ALA A 540 8.15 -20.85 2.31
N PRO A 541 7.61 -20.55 1.11
CA PRO A 541 6.55 -19.56 0.94
C PRO A 541 5.30 -19.85 1.78
N LEU A 542 4.86 -21.11 1.84
CA LEU A 542 3.70 -21.52 2.64
C LEU A 542 3.96 -21.36 4.14
N ALA A 543 5.11 -21.85 4.62
CA ALA A 543 5.51 -21.67 6.02
C ALA A 543 5.62 -20.19 6.40
N ALA A 544 6.20 -19.35 5.54
CA ALA A 544 6.31 -17.92 5.75
C ALA A 544 4.96 -17.18 5.73
N ALA A 545 4.02 -17.60 4.88
CA ALA A 545 2.65 -17.11 4.88
C ALA A 545 1.96 -17.47 6.19
N CYS A 546 1.93 -18.76 6.56
CA CYS A 546 1.35 -19.22 7.82
C CYS A 546 1.95 -18.54 9.06
N ALA A 547 3.28 -18.29 9.09
CA ALA A 547 3.94 -17.59 10.19
C ALA A 547 3.53 -16.11 10.28
N THR A 548 3.30 -15.45 9.14
CA THR A 548 2.89 -14.04 9.11
C THR A 548 1.41 -13.88 9.47
N GLU A 549 0.53 -14.71 8.91
CA GLU A 549 -0.90 -14.71 9.25
C GLU A 549 -1.12 -15.09 10.73
N LEU A 550 -0.35 -16.04 11.27
CA LEU A 550 -0.39 -16.38 12.70
C LEU A 550 -0.04 -15.17 13.57
N LEU A 551 0.96 -14.34 13.18
CA LEU A 551 1.25 -13.10 13.89
C LEU A 551 0.06 -12.13 13.80
N VAL A 552 -0.46 -11.88 12.60
CA VAL A 552 -1.53 -10.90 12.39
C VAL A 552 -2.76 -11.26 13.22
N THR A 553 -3.21 -12.52 13.17
CA THR A 553 -4.33 -13.03 13.96
C THR A 553 -4.06 -12.93 15.48
N LEU A 554 -2.83 -13.22 15.93
CA LEU A 554 -2.42 -13.05 17.34
C LEU A 554 -2.44 -11.59 17.80
N LEU A 555 -2.02 -10.63 16.97
CA LEU A 555 -2.02 -9.18 17.28
C LEU A 555 -3.43 -8.59 17.34
N GLN A 556 -4.36 -9.13 16.54
CA GLN A 556 -5.77 -8.74 16.60
C GLN A 556 -6.50 -9.33 17.81
N HIS A 557 -6.07 -10.50 18.31
CA HIS A 557 -6.70 -11.13 19.48
C HIS A 557 -6.52 -10.26 20.75
N PRO A 558 -7.58 -10.00 21.54
CA PRO A 558 -7.50 -9.12 22.72
C PRO A 558 -6.44 -9.53 23.75
N LEU A 559 -6.24 -10.83 23.97
CA LEU A 559 -5.25 -11.38 24.92
C LEU A 559 -3.82 -11.48 24.36
N ARG A 560 -3.62 -11.24 23.05
CA ARG A 560 -2.29 -11.32 22.39
C ARG A 560 -1.51 -12.59 22.76
N LEU A 561 -0.35 -12.46 23.42
CA LEU A 561 0.53 -13.57 23.83
C LEU A 561 -0.20 -14.63 24.68
N ASP A 562 -1.13 -14.21 25.54
CA ASP A 562 -1.95 -15.07 26.40
C ASP A 562 -3.22 -15.60 25.68
N ALA A 563 -3.32 -15.50 24.35
CA ALA A 563 -4.41 -16.08 23.59
C ALA A 563 -4.44 -17.62 23.73
N PRO A 564 -5.58 -18.25 24.08
CA PRO A 564 -5.70 -19.70 24.15
C PRO A 564 -5.44 -20.33 22.77
N ALA A 565 -5.01 -21.59 22.76
CA ALA A 565 -4.87 -22.35 21.51
C ALA A 565 -6.22 -22.85 21.00
N TYR A 566 -6.34 -22.97 19.68
CA TYR A 566 -7.46 -23.67 19.03
C TYR A 566 -7.78 -25.01 19.73
N SER A 567 -9.04 -25.20 20.10
CA SER A 567 -9.55 -26.42 20.72
C SER A 567 -10.90 -26.75 20.11
N SER A 568 -11.00 -27.93 19.49
CA SER A 568 -12.23 -28.47 18.88
C SER A 568 -13.34 -28.78 19.89
N SER A 569 -13.14 -28.50 21.18
CA SER A 569 -14.10 -28.75 22.26
C SER A 569 -14.74 -27.47 22.83
N THR A 570 -14.33 -26.28 22.37
CA THR A 570 -14.71 -24.97 22.95
C THR A 570 -15.56 -24.09 22.05
N SER A 571 -16.17 -24.64 20.99
CA SER A 571 -17.04 -23.95 20.03
C SER A 571 -18.43 -23.63 20.63
N ASN A 572 -18.47 -22.78 21.64
CA ASN A 572 -19.69 -22.30 22.29
C ASN A 572 -19.64 -20.77 22.52
N GLY A 573 -19.92 -20.01 21.46
CA GLY A 573 -20.60 -18.71 21.58
C GLY A 573 -19.76 -17.45 21.85
N ARG A 574 -18.43 -17.49 21.71
CA ARG A 574 -17.56 -16.27 21.79
C ARG A 574 -16.90 -15.87 20.46
N GLU A 575 -17.30 -16.50 19.36
CA GLU A 575 -16.63 -16.41 18.05
C GLU A 575 -16.92 -15.12 17.26
N GLN A 576 -17.93 -14.32 17.64
CA GLN A 576 -18.48 -13.27 16.77
C GLN A 576 -17.65 -11.96 16.66
N ASP A 577 -16.67 -11.72 17.54
CA ASP A 577 -15.92 -10.45 17.59
C ASP A 577 -14.45 -10.53 17.14
N LEU A 578 -13.94 -11.70 16.73
CA LEU A 578 -12.53 -11.87 16.30
C LEU A 578 -12.37 -11.70 14.78
N PRO A 579 -11.62 -10.68 14.28
CA PRO A 579 -11.58 -10.34 12.85
C PRO A 579 -10.97 -11.40 11.93
N PHE A 580 -10.23 -12.38 12.47
CA PHE A 580 -9.57 -13.46 11.72
C PHE A 580 -9.78 -14.86 12.35
N GLY A 581 -10.76 -15.02 13.25
CA GLY A 581 -11.05 -16.29 13.91
C GLY A 581 -10.04 -16.70 14.99
N GLU A 582 -9.88 -18.01 15.19
CA GLU A 582 -9.09 -18.60 16.28
C GLU A 582 -7.57 -18.58 16.04
N VAL A 583 -6.79 -18.58 17.12
CA VAL A 583 -5.32 -18.53 17.08
C VAL A 583 -4.71 -19.92 17.37
N PRO A 584 -4.25 -20.69 16.35
CA PRO A 584 -3.65 -22.00 16.58
C PRO A 584 -2.34 -21.89 17.39
N HIS A 585 -1.94 -22.99 18.04
CA HIS A 585 -0.60 -23.10 18.66
C HIS A 585 0.40 -23.57 17.61
N GLN A 586 0.23 -24.77 17.04
CA GLN A 586 1.09 -25.34 16.00
C GLN A 586 0.29 -25.62 14.73
N ILE A 587 0.89 -25.34 13.58
CA ILE A 587 0.43 -25.66 12.23
C ILE A 587 1.50 -26.56 11.60
N ARG A 588 1.15 -27.80 11.25
CA ARG A 588 2.02 -28.73 10.53
C ARG A 588 1.46 -29.01 9.15
N GLY A 589 2.15 -28.59 8.10
CA GLY A 589 1.72 -28.81 6.72
C GLY A 589 2.53 -29.86 5.99
N SER A 590 1.89 -30.60 5.08
CA SER A 590 2.52 -31.57 4.17
C SER A 590 2.13 -31.31 2.72
N LEU A 591 3.11 -31.06 1.85
CA LEU A 591 2.91 -30.93 0.40
C LEU A 591 2.78 -32.26 -0.36
N ASN A 592 2.96 -33.39 0.32
CA ASN A 592 2.67 -34.71 -0.26
C ASN A 592 1.16 -35.00 -0.17
N GLN A 593 0.58 -34.73 1.01
CA GLN A 593 -0.84 -34.97 1.30
C GLN A 593 -1.74 -33.75 1.06
N TRP A 594 -1.17 -32.57 0.80
CA TRP A 594 -1.87 -31.28 0.73
C TRP A 594 -2.72 -30.98 1.97
N SER A 595 -2.21 -31.38 3.14
CA SER A 595 -2.89 -31.32 4.43
C SER A 595 -2.20 -30.35 5.39
N ASN A 596 -2.99 -29.67 6.22
CA ASN A 596 -2.53 -28.87 7.35
C ASN A 596 -3.18 -29.39 8.63
N LEU A 597 -2.36 -29.74 9.62
CA LEU A 597 -2.78 -30.24 10.93
C LEU A 597 -2.57 -29.15 11.98
N LEU A 598 -3.64 -28.80 12.70
CA LEU A 598 -3.57 -27.91 13.86
C LEU A 598 -3.36 -28.74 15.12
N ILE A 599 -2.33 -28.43 15.89
CA ILE A 599 -1.96 -29.17 17.11
C ILE A 599 -1.71 -28.17 18.25
N SER A 600 -2.15 -28.54 19.45
CA SER A 600 -1.82 -27.86 20.70
C SER A 600 -1.08 -28.81 21.63
N GLY A 601 0.09 -28.39 22.11
CA GLY A 601 0.84 -29.06 23.18
C GLY A 601 0.95 -28.17 24.43
N PRO A 602 0.81 -28.70 25.65
CA PRO A 602 1.07 -27.94 26.87
C PRO A 602 2.56 -27.71 27.08
N ALA A 603 2.93 -26.79 27.96
CA ALA A 603 4.31 -26.62 28.42
C ALA A 603 4.79 -27.87 29.18
N TYR A 604 5.95 -28.40 28.79
CA TYR A 604 6.54 -29.57 29.44
C TYR A 604 7.44 -29.15 30.61
N LYS A 605 7.17 -29.68 31.80
CA LYS A 605 7.85 -29.29 33.05
C LYS A 605 9.36 -29.50 33.03
N GLN A 606 9.85 -30.50 32.30
CA GLN A 606 11.28 -30.82 32.15
C GLN A 606 11.85 -30.37 30.79
N CYS A 607 11.19 -29.42 30.11
CA CYS A 607 11.66 -28.90 28.84
C CYS A 607 13.03 -28.22 28.97
N THR A 608 13.97 -28.61 28.11
CA THR A 608 15.36 -28.11 28.07
C THR A 608 15.51 -26.64 27.67
N ALA A 609 14.41 -25.93 27.35
CA ALA A 609 14.43 -24.51 26.97
C ALA A 609 13.49 -23.60 27.78
N CYS A 610 12.31 -24.07 28.21
CA CYS A 610 11.30 -23.22 28.87
C CYS A 610 10.79 -23.72 30.22
N SER A 611 11.42 -24.74 30.80
CA SER A 611 11.13 -25.17 32.18
C SER A 611 11.53 -24.10 33.20
N SER A 612 10.88 -24.09 34.36
CA SER A 612 11.22 -23.15 35.44
C SER A 612 12.67 -23.29 35.90
N SER A 613 13.22 -24.51 36.00
CA SER A 613 14.61 -24.74 36.40
C SER A 613 15.62 -24.16 35.40
N VAL A 614 15.37 -24.28 34.09
CA VAL A 614 16.21 -23.65 33.05
C VAL A 614 16.12 -22.12 33.09
N LEU A 615 14.91 -21.57 33.29
CA LEU A 615 14.70 -20.12 33.42
C LEU A 615 15.39 -19.55 34.67
N GLU A 616 15.36 -20.27 35.80
CA GLU A 616 16.04 -19.90 37.04
C GLU A 616 17.57 -20.06 36.93
N ALA A 617 18.06 -21.13 36.31
CA ALA A 617 19.48 -21.34 36.07
C ALA A 617 20.10 -20.20 35.23
N TYR A 618 19.42 -19.78 34.17
CA TYR A 618 19.84 -18.61 33.39
C TYR A 618 19.74 -17.29 34.18
N ARG A 619 18.67 -17.06 34.96
CA ARG A 619 18.56 -15.85 35.80
C ARG A 619 19.66 -15.74 36.85
N ASN A 620 20.11 -16.87 37.40
CA ASN A 620 21.15 -16.91 38.43
C ASN A 620 22.58 -16.90 37.87
N GLY A 621 22.82 -17.58 36.74
CA GLY A 621 24.16 -17.75 36.17
C GLY A 621 24.46 -16.92 34.92
N GLY A 622 23.45 -16.25 34.35
CA GLY A 622 23.59 -15.33 33.22
C GLY A 622 24.38 -15.89 32.04
N VAL A 623 25.25 -15.05 31.47
CA VAL A 623 26.10 -15.40 30.33
C VAL A 623 27.14 -16.48 30.68
N ASP A 624 27.61 -16.55 31.92
CA ASP A 624 28.57 -17.57 32.36
C ASP A 624 27.98 -18.98 32.34
N TRP A 625 26.70 -19.11 32.71
CA TRP A 625 25.97 -20.38 32.58
C TRP A 625 25.70 -20.75 31.11
N LEU A 626 25.37 -19.77 30.26
CA LEU A 626 25.23 -20.03 28.82
C LEU A 626 26.52 -20.59 28.20
N LEU A 627 27.69 -20.05 28.55
CA LEU A 627 28.99 -20.56 28.08
C LEU A 627 29.24 -22.02 28.50
N GLN A 628 28.74 -22.43 29.67
CA GLN A 628 28.78 -23.83 30.11
C GLN A 628 27.84 -24.71 29.26
N VAL A 629 26.62 -24.25 28.97
CA VAL A 629 25.65 -24.96 28.11
C VAL A 629 26.16 -25.14 26.68
N PHE A 630 26.84 -24.14 26.10
CA PHE A 630 27.43 -24.27 24.76
C PHE A 630 28.57 -25.30 24.75
N SER A 631 29.28 -25.45 25.87
CA SER A 631 30.38 -26.42 26.01
C SER A 631 29.91 -27.84 26.33
N ASP A 632 28.86 -28.01 27.16
CA ASP A 632 28.23 -29.29 27.48
C ASP A 632 26.70 -29.19 27.43
N ALA A 633 26.11 -29.67 26.34
CA ALA A 633 24.65 -29.71 26.16
C ALA A 633 23.94 -30.61 27.20
N LYS A 634 24.61 -31.61 27.78
CA LYS A 634 24.02 -32.47 28.82
C LYS A 634 23.77 -31.73 30.12
N LEU A 635 24.35 -30.54 30.31
CA LEU A 635 24.01 -29.65 31.42
C LEU A 635 22.50 -29.32 31.44
N LEU A 636 21.86 -29.23 30.27
CA LEU A 636 20.42 -28.98 30.18
C LEU A 636 19.60 -30.15 30.71
N GLU A 637 20.01 -31.39 30.43
CA GLU A 637 19.31 -32.60 30.88
C GLU A 637 19.41 -32.75 32.40
N ARG A 638 20.60 -32.49 32.96
CA ARG A 638 20.83 -32.44 34.42
C ARG A 638 20.04 -31.35 35.14
N VAL A 639 19.85 -30.18 34.51
CA VAL A 639 19.08 -29.06 35.08
C VAL A 639 17.56 -29.31 35.01
N THR A 640 17.09 -30.17 34.12
CA THR A 640 15.66 -30.53 34.02
C THR A 640 15.29 -31.87 34.67
N GLY A 641 16.27 -32.63 35.18
CA GLY A 641 16.06 -33.99 35.69
C GLY A 641 15.66 -34.99 34.60
N LEU A 642 16.05 -34.72 33.35
CA LEU A 642 15.76 -35.57 32.21
C LEU A 642 16.73 -36.76 32.14
N ASP A 643 17.93 -36.58 32.69
CA ASP A 643 18.93 -37.62 32.93
C ASP A 643 18.45 -38.67 33.95
N GLU A 644 17.81 -38.24 35.04
CA GLU A 644 17.13 -39.13 35.99
C GLU A 644 15.99 -39.92 35.31
N LEU A 645 15.25 -39.29 34.41
CA LEU A 645 14.16 -39.91 33.66
C LEU A 645 14.68 -40.92 32.62
N HIS A 646 15.76 -40.60 31.90
CA HIS A 646 16.43 -41.54 31.00
C HIS A 646 16.98 -42.74 31.78
N ALA A 647 17.69 -42.52 32.89
CA ALA A 647 18.22 -43.61 33.73
C ALA A 647 17.09 -44.48 34.31
N ALA A 648 15.97 -43.90 34.72
CA ALA A 648 14.79 -44.64 35.17
C ALA A 648 14.16 -45.47 34.02
N SER A 649 14.11 -44.93 32.81
CA SER A 649 13.62 -45.65 31.62
C SER A 649 14.56 -46.80 31.21
N ASP A 650 15.87 -46.58 31.22
CA ASP A 650 16.88 -47.59 30.87
C ASP A 650 16.89 -48.74 31.87
N ASN A 651 16.77 -48.44 33.18
CA ASN A 651 16.60 -49.48 34.21
C ASN A 651 15.32 -50.30 33.97
N LEU A 652 14.20 -49.64 33.65
CA LEU A 652 12.92 -50.30 33.42
C LEU A 652 12.90 -51.11 32.11
N LEU A 653 13.72 -50.74 31.11
CA LEU A 653 13.97 -51.54 29.90
C LEU A 653 14.88 -52.74 30.18
N ASN A 654 15.90 -52.59 31.03
CA ASN A 654 16.78 -53.70 31.43
C ASN A 654 16.07 -54.73 32.32
N ASP A 655 15.04 -54.34 33.07
CA ASP A 655 14.17 -55.25 33.83
C ASP A 655 13.18 -56.04 32.94
N ILE A 656 13.05 -55.70 31.64
CA ILE A 656 12.22 -56.44 30.67
C ILE A 656 13.08 -57.52 30.00
N ASP A 657 13.21 -58.63 30.71
CA ASP A 657 13.92 -59.83 30.23
C ASP A 657 13.15 -60.46 29.05
N TRP A 658 13.71 -60.36 27.83
CA TRP A 658 13.11 -60.95 26.63
C TRP A 658 13.26 -62.47 26.66
N GLN A 659 12.29 -63.16 27.27
CA GLN A 659 12.22 -64.62 27.24
C GLN A 659 12.17 -65.13 25.80
N SER A 660 13.28 -65.73 25.35
CA SER A 660 13.42 -66.32 24.03
C SER A 660 12.79 -67.72 24.00
N ASP A 661 11.46 -67.79 23.87
CA ASP A 661 10.74 -69.05 23.65
C ASP A 661 11.04 -69.59 22.25
N SER A 662 12.07 -70.43 22.17
CA SER A 662 12.54 -71.07 20.95
C SER A 662 11.97 -72.48 20.77
N SER A 663 10.65 -72.62 20.59
CA SER A 663 10.06 -73.82 19.94
C SER A 663 8.55 -73.71 19.70
N GLU A 664 8.12 -74.30 18.57
CA GLU A 664 6.75 -74.66 18.14
C GLU A 664 6.05 -73.75 17.11
N GLY A 665 5.20 -74.39 16.30
CA GLY A 665 4.64 -73.86 15.05
C GLY A 665 3.47 -72.88 15.23
N PRO A 666 2.88 -72.40 14.12
CA PRO A 666 2.04 -71.21 14.14
C PRO A 666 0.61 -71.47 14.64
N GLU A 667 0.43 -71.59 15.95
CA GLU A 667 -0.86 -71.32 16.59
C GLU A 667 -1.01 -69.82 16.90
N SER A 668 -1.98 -69.18 16.26
CA SER A 668 -2.27 -67.76 16.40
C SER A 668 -2.93 -67.44 17.75
N ARG A 669 -2.10 -67.30 18.79
CA ARG A 669 -2.52 -67.00 20.16
C ARG A 669 -2.87 -65.51 20.33
N TRP A 670 -4.14 -65.18 20.23
CA TRP A 670 -4.65 -63.81 20.41
C TRP A 670 -4.66 -63.40 21.90
N LEU A 671 -3.89 -62.38 22.28
CA LEU A 671 -3.95 -61.73 23.60
C LEU A 671 -4.80 -60.44 23.53
N PRO A 672 -5.89 -60.32 24.31
CA PRO A 672 -6.72 -59.12 24.32
C PRO A 672 -6.13 -58.04 25.23
N ILE A 673 -5.59 -56.96 24.65
CA ILE A 673 -5.27 -55.74 25.40
C ILE A 673 -6.56 -54.97 25.65
N LEU A 674 -7.19 -55.21 26.80
CA LEU A 674 -8.30 -54.40 27.30
C LEU A 674 -7.79 -53.05 27.77
N ASN A 675 -8.14 -51.99 27.03
CA ASN A 675 -8.02 -50.62 27.51
C ASN A 675 -9.41 -50.07 27.84
N GLY A 676 -9.54 -49.21 28.86
CA GLY A 676 -10.75 -48.99 29.67
C GLY A 676 -12.01 -48.37 29.02
N LYS A 677 -12.24 -48.54 27.72
CA LYS A 677 -13.41 -48.04 26.96
C LYS A 677 -13.87 -49.01 25.85
N ASN A 678 -14.24 -50.25 26.19
CA ASN A 678 -14.99 -51.22 25.35
C ASN A 678 -14.77 -51.12 23.81
N GLN A 679 -13.53 -51.26 23.36
CA GLN A 679 -13.16 -51.37 21.95
C GLN A 679 -12.10 -52.46 21.78
N VAL A 680 -12.22 -53.28 20.74
CA VAL A 680 -11.19 -54.26 20.35
C VAL A 680 -10.50 -53.76 19.09
N LYS A 681 -9.17 -53.68 19.12
CA LYS A 681 -8.33 -53.47 17.93
C LYS A 681 -7.74 -54.80 17.49
N ILE A 682 -7.77 -55.06 16.18
CA ILE A 682 -7.00 -56.12 15.53
C ILE A 682 -5.95 -55.43 14.65
N VAL A 683 -4.70 -55.89 14.73
CA VAL A 683 -3.57 -55.38 13.93
C VAL A 683 -3.18 -56.47 12.94
N ILE A 684 -3.04 -56.11 11.66
CA ILE A 684 -2.53 -56.99 10.61
C ILE A 684 -1.26 -56.33 10.07
N SER A 685 -0.09 -56.88 10.43
CA SER A 685 1.18 -56.45 9.87
C SER A 685 1.45 -57.18 8.55
N THR A 686 1.84 -56.44 7.52
CA THR A 686 2.44 -56.99 6.30
C THR A 686 3.78 -56.31 6.05
N ALA A 687 4.73 -57.02 5.44
CA ALA A 687 6.15 -56.67 5.38
C ALA A 687 6.53 -55.43 4.54
N LEU A 688 5.57 -54.55 4.23
CA LEU A 688 5.75 -53.29 3.50
C LEU A 688 5.26 -52.05 4.28
N GLY A 689 5.00 -52.17 5.58
CA GLY A 689 4.92 -51.00 6.49
C GLY A 689 3.71 -50.08 6.30
N LEU A 690 2.57 -50.61 5.87
CA LEU A 690 1.30 -49.88 5.77
C LEU A 690 0.31 -50.34 6.85
N ASP A 691 0.23 -49.58 7.94
CA ASP A 691 -0.74 -49.78 9.01
C ASP A 691 -2.17 -49.39 8.55
N ASN A 692 -2.99 -50.40 8.23
CA ASN A 692 -4.43 -50.21 8.03
C ASN A 692 -5.20 -50.65 9.29
N TYR A 693 -6.02 -49.75 9.83
CA TYR A 693 -6.81 -49.99 11.04
C TYR A 693 -8.29 -50.22 10.72
N LEU A 694 -8.85 -51.33 11.19
CA LEU A 694 -10.31 -51.55 11.23
C LEU A 694 -10.84 -51.25 12.64
N VAL A 695 -11.86 -50.40 12.76
CA VAL A 695 -12.49 -50.08 14.06
C VAL A 695 -13.99 -50.35 13.99
N MET A 696 -14.47 -51.34 14.73
CA MET A 696 -15.89 -51.65 14.87
C MET A 696 -16.40 -51.17 16.23
N ARG A 697 -17.52 -50.44 16.25
CA ARG A 697 -18.27 -50.14 17.48
C ARG A 697 -19.36 -51.17 17.70
N HIS A 698 -19.48 -51.66 18.93
CA HIS A 698 -20.44 -52.72 19.26
C HIS A 698 -21.84 -52.16 19.47
N GLY A 699 -22.81 -52.65 18.69
CA GLY A 699 -24.25 -52.49 18.93
C GLY A 699 -24.94 -53.83 18.75
N SER A 700 -25.41 -54.42 19.85
CA SER A 700 -26.31 -55.60 19.97
C SER A 700 -26.10 -56.80 19.01
N ALA A 701 -25.62 -57.91 19.59
CA ALA A 701 -25.86 -59.34 19.26
C ALA A 701 -26.06 -59.82 17.80
N ILE A 702 -25.46 -60.99 17.52
CA ILE A 702 -25.42 -61.75 16.25
C ILE A 702 -24.35 -61.23 15.27
N LEU A 703 -23.29 -62.02 15.05
CA LEU A 703 -22.67 -62.36 13.74
C LEU A 703 -21.30 -63.10 13.83
N PRO A 704 -21.25 -64.36 14.32
CA PRO A 704 -20.10 -65.24 14.04
C PRO A 704 -19.83 -65.54 12.54
N PRO A 705 -20.83 -65.80 11.65
CA PRO A 705 -20.53 -66.37 10.33
C PRO A 705 -19.91 -65.42 9.29
N ILE A 706 -20.13 -64.10 9.39
CA ILE A 706 -19.69 -63.15 8.34
C ILE A 706 -18.19 -62.83 8.41
N CYS A 707 -17.58 -62.92 9.60
CA CYS A 707 -16.14 -62.67 9.75
C CYS A 707 -15.29 -63.77 9.08
N GLU A 708 -15.79 -65.00 9.04
CA GLU A 708 -15.07 -66.15 8.47
C GLU A 708 -15.06 -66.15 6.93
N GLU A 709 -16.15 -65.72 6.29
CA GLU A 709 -16.24 -65.57 4.84
C GLU A 709 -15.37 -64.40 4.31
N LEU A 710 -15.36 -63.27 5.02
CA LEU A 710 -14.54 -62.11 4.65
C LEU A 710 -13.03 -62.40 4.75
N GLY A 711 -12.60 -63.20 5.73
CA GLY A 711 -11.21 -63.65 5.85
C GLY A 711 -10.77 -64.53 4.67
N LYS A 712 -11.63 -65.46 4.22
CA LYS A 712 -11.37 -66.34 3.08
C LYS A 712 -11.24 -65.56 1.75
N ALA A 713 -12.08 -64.55 1.55
CA ALA A 713 -12.04 -63.70 0.36
C ALA A 713 -10.75 -62.85 0.25
N PHE A 714 -10.26 -62.30 1.37
CA PHE A 714 -9.01 -61.52 1.38
C PHE A 714 -7.77 -62.41 1.11
N SER A 715 -7.69 -63.58 1.73
CA SER A 715 -6.55 -64.49 1.54
C SER A 715 -6.42 -64.99 0.08
N ALA A 716 -7.55 -65.24 -0.60
CA ALA A 716 -7.55 -65.70 -2.00
C ALA A 716 -7.06 -64.64 -2.99
N THR A 717 -7.14 -63.35 -2.64
CA THR A 717 -6.78 -62.23 -3.53
C THR A 717 -5.27 -61.97 -3.51
N ILE A 718 -4.64 -62.08 -2.33
CA ILE A 718 -3.19 -61.84 -2.14
C ILE A 718 -2.33 -62.95 -2.78
N CYS A 719 -2.79 -64.20 -2.78
CA CYS A 719 -2.07 -65.31 -3.43
C CYS A 719 -1.99 -65.20 -4.97
N ARG A 720 -2.82 -64.37 -5.63
CA ARG A 720 -2.79 -64.22 -7.10
C ARG A 720 -1.83 -63.14 -7.61
N SER A 721 -1.35 -62.24 -6.74
CA SER A 721 -0.39 -61.19 -7.12
C SER A 721 1.08 -61.60 -6.95
N HIS A 722 1.36 -62.71 -6.28
CA HIS A 722 2.73 -63.17 -5.98
C HIS A 722 3.31 -64.15 -7.02
N SER A 723 2.59 -64.49 -8.10
CA SER A 723 3.03 -65.49 -9.09
C SER A 723 3.57 -64.89 -10.41
N PHE A 724 4.02 -63.64 -10.39
CA PHE A 724 4.67 -62.97 -11.52
C PHE A 724 5.77 -62.03 -10.99
N LEU A 725 6.92 -62.60 -10.64
CA LEU A 725 8.27 -62.00 -10.63
C LEU A 725 9.24 -62.97 -9.93
N ASP A 726 9.77 -63.93 -10.68
CA ASP A 726 11.03 -64.62 -10.36
C ASP A 726 11.63 -65.21 -11.64
N GLU A 727 12.97 -65.25 -11.70
CA GLU A 727 13.83 -65.75 -12.80
C GLU A 727 13.80 -64.93 -14.12
N GLN A 728 14.91 -64.69 -14.85
CA GLN A 728 16.25 -65.29 -14.80
C GLN A 728 17.36 -64.32 -15.34
N ASP A 729 18.62 -64.57 -14.97
CA ASP A 729 19.85 -63.83 -15.38
C ASP A 729 20.24 -63.96 -16.87
N VAL A 730 21.18 -63.09 -17.31
CA VAL A 730 22.46 -63.39 -18.03
C VAL A 730 22.86 -62.28 -19.04
N GLY A 731 24.13 -61.84 -18.98
CA GLY A 731 24.92 -61.56 -20.21
C GLY A 731 25.45 -60.14 -20.47
N SER A 732 26.78 -60.03 -20.48
CA SER A 732 27.62 -58.95 -21.06
C SER A 732 27.26 -58.61 -22.54
N ASP A 733 27.52 -57.41 -23.09
CA ASP A 733 28.86 -56.90 -23.47
C ASP A 733 28.83 -55.43 -23.99
N GLU A 734 30.01 -54.86 -24.25
CA GLU A 734 30.22 -53.50 -24.78
C GLU A 734 29.89 -53.33 -26.29
N HIS A 735 29.41 -52.14 -26.74
CA HIS A 735 30.09 -51.28 -27.75
C HIS A 735 29.29 -50.06 -28.29
N LYS A 736 29.91 -48.87 -28.20
CA LYS A 736 30.10 -47.79 -29.21
C LYS A 736 29.04 -47.40 -30.30
N TYR A 737 28.94 -46.06 -30.48
CA TYR A 737 28.46 -45.31 -31.69
C TYR A 737 26.96 -45.47 -32.04
N SER A 738 26.25 -44.54 -32.71
CA SER A 738 26.47 -43.13 -33.11
C SER A 738 25.16 -42.50 -33.60
N THR A 739 25.05 -41.17 -33.57
CA THR A 739 24.27 -40.27 -34.48
C THR A 739 23.06 -40.83 -35.27
N GLY A 740 21.87 -40.24 -35.09
CA GLY A 740 20.72 -40.46 -35.99
C GLY A 740 19.67 -39.35 -35.88
N ASN A 741 19.40 -38.65 -36.99
CA ASN A 741 18.49 -37.51 -37.07
C ASN A 741 17.07 -37.91 -37.52
N HIS A 742 16.10 -37.06 -37.17
CA HIS A 742 14.80 -36.82 -37.83
C HIS A 742 13.56 -37.69 -37.53
N PRO A 743 12.34 -37.10 -37.67
CA PRO A 743 11.12 -37.53 -36.98
C PRO A 743 10.11 -38.23 -37.90
N VAL A 744 9.09 -38.84 -37.31
CA VAL A 744 7.92 -39.36 -38.04
C VAL A 744 6.63 -39.03 -37.29
N ASP A 745 5.72 -38.33 -37.98
CA ASP A 745 4.32 -38.13 -37.59
C ASP A 745 3.54 -39.45 -37.62
N CYS A 746 2.58 -39.64 -36.71
CA CYS A 746 1.52 -40.65 -36.85
C CYS A 746 0.16 -40.14 -36.38
N SER A 747 -0.60 -39.59 -37.32
CA SER A 747 -2.06 -39.45 -37.23
C SER A 747 -2.73 -40.81 -37.45
N GLY A 748 -3.60 -41.22 -36.51
CA GLY A 748 -3.99 -42.63 -36.34
C GLY A 748 -4.96 -43.25 -37.35
N CYS A 749 -5.31 -44.52 -37.09
CA CYS A 749 -6.69 -44.98 -37.24
C CYS A 749 -7.01 -46.25 -36.42
N ASN A 750 -8.21 -46.23 -35.85
CA ASN A 750 -8.94 -47.25 -35.07
C ASN A 750 -8.80 -48.72 -35.50
N ARG A 751 -8.84 -49.64 -34.51
CA ARG A 751 -10.01 -50.50 -34.21
C ARG A 751 -9.88 -51.23 -32.86
N ALA A 752 -11.02 -51.70 -32.34
CA ALA A 752 -11.24 -52.00 -30.92
C ALA A 752 -11.33 -53.50 -30.56
N ALA A 753 -10.96 -53.83 -29.33
CA ALA A 753 -11.52 -54.91 -28.50
C ALA A 753 -11.30 -54.53 -27.02
N GLY A 754 -12.31 -54.70 -26.15
CA GLY A 754 -12.31 -54.12 -24.81
C GLY A 754 -12.19 -55.11 -23.65
N ILE A 755 -11.67 -54.61 -22.51
CA ILE A 755 -11.74 -55.23 -21.17
C ILE A 755 -12.01 -54.07 -20.18
N PRO A 756 -12.91 -54.21 -19.18
CA PRO A 756 -13.34 -53.09 -18.34
C PRO A 756 -12.38 -52.81 -17.16
N THR A 757 -12.11 -51.53 -16.90
CA THR A 757 -11.38 -51.07 -15.70
C THR A 757 -12.37 -50.52 -14.67
N ILE A 758 -12.53 -51.21 -13.54
CA ILE A 758 -13.38 -50.75 -12.43
C ILE A 758 -12.57 -49.76 -11.57
N SER A 759 -13.11 -48.55 -11.40
CA SER A 759 -12.54 -47.51 -10.54
C SER A 759 -13.19 -47.58 -9.15
N ILE A 760 -12.42 -47.83 -8.09
CA ILE A 760 -12.94 -47.83 -6.71
C ILE A 760 -12.77 -46.42 -6.12
N LEU A 761 -13.88 -45.69 -6.03
CA LEU A 761 -13.99 -44.47 -5.22
C LEU A 761 -14.06 -44.86 -3.74
N SER A 762 -13.17 -44.31 -2.91
CA SER A 762 -13.24 -44.45 -1.46
C SER A 762 -13.73 -43.14 -0.82
N THR A 763 -14.95 -43.16 -0.30
CA THR A 763 -15.50 -42.12 0.58
C THR A 763 -15.96 -42.77 1.89
N PRO A 764 -15.51 -42.31 3.06
CA PRO A 764 -16.01 -42.83 4.34
C PRO A 764 -17.33 -42.15 4.70
N VAL A 765 -18.41 -42.93 4.70
CA VAL A 765 -19.72 -42.50 5.22
C VAL A 765 -19.75 -42.69 6.73
N TYR A 766 -19.94 -41.60 7.48
CA TYR A 766 -20.37 -41.68 8.88
C TYR A 766 -21.90 -41.65 8.94
N ALA A 767 -22.49 -42.68 9.57
CA ALA A 767 -23.89 -42.70 9.95
C ALA A 767 -23.99 -42.61 11.48
N ASP A 768 -24.78 -41.66 11.98
CA ASP A 768 -25.07 -41.51 13.41
C ASP A 768 -26.56 -41.73 13.67
N VAL A 769 -26.90 -42.32 14.82
CA VAL A 769 -28.26 -42.79 15.12
C VAL A 769 -28.79 -42.08 16.37
N GLY A 770 -29.60 -41.03 16.14
CA GLY A 770 -30.35 -40.28 17.16
C GLY A 770 -31.86 -40.44 16.98
N ARG A 771 -32.62 -40.45 18.09
CA ARG A 771 -34.02 -40.90 18.15
C ARG A 771 -35.07 -39.78 18.15
N ASN A 772 -36.24 -40.10 17.56
CA ASN A 772 -37.58 -39.54 17.79
C ASN A 772 -37.77 -38.06 17.39
N SER A 773 -38.91 -37.59 16.90
CA SER A 773 -40.30 -38.12 16.91
C SER A 773 -41.14 -37.53 15.75
N ILE A 774 -42.39 -38.02 15.62
CA ILE A 774 -43.56 -37.52 14.85
C ILE A 774 -43.94 -38.42 13.66
N ASP A 775 -44.92 -39.29 13.90
CA ASP A 775 -45.92 -39.66 12.90
C ASP A 775 -46.71 -38.40 12.50
N ASP A 776 -46.89 -38.15 11.19
CA ASP A 776 -48.19 -38.49 10.60
C ASP A 776 -48.12 -38.70 9.08
N ARG A 777 -49.12 -39.40 8.55
CA ARG A 777 -49.24 -39.84 7.15
C ARG A 777 -49.84 -38.68 6.32
N SER A 778 -49.68 -38.55 5.00
CA SER A 778 -49.93 -39.59 3.99
C SER A 778 -49.67 -39.09 2.55
N LEU A 779 -49.12 -39.96 1.68
CA LEU A 779 -49.25 -40.03 0.20
C LEU A 779 -49.02 -38.73 -0.65
N ALA A 780 -48.31 -38.76 -1.80
CA ALA A 780 -48.28 -39.83 -2.81
C ALA A 780 -46.95 -39.90 -3.61
N PHE A 781 -46.77 -41.05 -4.26
CA PHE A 781 -45.63 -41.43 -5.12
C PHE A 781 -45.65 -40.75 -6.51
N GLY A 782 -44.47 -40.60 -7.12
CA GLY A 782 -44.28 -40.91 -8.55
C GLY A 782 -43.60 -39.88 -9.46
N GLN A 783 -42.40 -40.23 -9.97
CA GLN A 783 -41.70 -39.64 -11.13
C GLN A 783 -41.22 -38.17 -10.97
N LEU A 784 -39.97 -37.83 -11.27
CA LEU A 784 -39.35 -37.94 -12.60
C LEU A 784 -37.81 -38.03 -12.54
N ILE A 785 -37.19 -38.53 -13.61
CA ILE A 785 -35.74 -38.50 -13.81
C ILE A 785 -35.29 -37.11 -14.27
N GLY A 786 -34.23 -36.61 -13.63
CA GLY A 786 -33.15 -35.83 -14.24
C GLY A 786 -33.44 -34.39 -14.69
N GLU A 787 -32.93 -33.42 -13.93
CA GLU A 787 -32.32 -32.22 -14.52
C GLU A 787 -31.35 -31.49 -13.56
N LEU A 788 -30.36 -30.83 -14.16
CA LEU A 788 -29.64 -29.64 -13.68
C LEU A 788 -28.71 -29.74 -12.45
N SER A 789 -27.48 -30.20 -12.70
CA SER A 789 -26.29 -29.61 -12.09
C SER A 789 -25.73 -28.47 -12.95
N LYS A 790 -25.75 -27.24 -12.43
CA LYS A 790 -25.01 -26.04 -12.89
C LYS A 790 -24.78 -25.16 -11.66
N SER A 791 -23.66 -24.48 -11.42
CA SER A 791 -22.37 -24.38 -12.12
C SER A 791 -21.40 -23.54 -11.27
N PRO A 792 -20.08 -23.80 -11.24
CA PRO A 792 -19.09 -22.82 -10.77
C PRO A 792 -18.60 -21.91 -11.90
N PHE A 793 -18.01 -20.78 -11.52
CA PHE A 793 -17.50 -19.70 -12.38
C PHE A 793 -16.29 -20.12 -13.22
N CYS A 794 -16.12 -19.48 -14.39
CA CYS A 794 -14.81 -19.40 -15.04
C CYS A 794 -14.57 -18.04 -15.74
N VAL A 795 -13.34 -17.56 -15.55
CA VAL A 795 -12.55 -16.56 -16.28
C VAL A 795 -13.18 -15.89 -17.53
N GLY A 796 -13.24 -14.56 -17.52
CA GLY A 796 -13.38 -13.75 -18.73
C GLY A 796 -12.03 -13.25 -19.25
N GLY A 797 -11.55 -13.84 -20.35
CA GLY A 797 -10.46 -13.32 -21.18
C GLY A 797 -10.99 -13.11 -22.61
N ILE A 798 -10.77 -11.92 -23.18
CA ILE A 798 -11.43 -11.47 -24.42
C ILE A 798 -10.54 -11.75 -25.64
N HIS A 799 -11.08 -12.37 -26.71
CA HIS A 799 -11.00 -11.82 -28.08
C HIS A 799 -11.87 -12.56 -29.13
N ALA A 800 -12.35 -11.77 -30.11
CA ALA A 800 -12.75 -12.11 -31.49
C ALA A 800 -14.11 -12.79 -31.80
N ASP A 801 -15.09 -11.93 -32.15
CA ASP A 801 -15.79 -11.85 -33.45
C ASP A 801 -16.97 -12.77 -33.90
N MET A 802 -17.91 -12.09 -34.58
CA MET A 802 -18.99 -12.57 -35.50
C MET A 802 -20.15 -13.38 -34.88
N HIS A 803 -21.44 -13.26 -35.27
CA HIS A 803 -22.07 -12.72 -36.50
C HIS A 803 -23.53 -12.21 -36.30
N LEU A 804 -23.94 -11.22 -37.13
CA LEU A 804 -25.26 -11.01 -37.83
C LEU A 804 -26.64 -11.11 -37.09
N GLY A 805 -27.51 -10.08 -37.25
CA GLY A 805 -28.96 -10.25 -36.93
C GLY A 805 -29.98 -9.07 -37.03
N ALA A 806 -30.15 -8.43 -38.19
CA ALA A 806 -31.41 -7.80 -38.69
C ALA A 806 -32.08 -6.51 -38.08
N GLY A 807 -32.04 -5.41 -38.87
CA GLY A 807 -33.16 -4.45 -39.12
C GLY A 807 -33.36 -3.25 -38.17
N ARG A 808 -33.77 -2.04 -38.61
CA ARG A 808 -34.17 -1.51 -39.94
C ARG A 808 -34.18 0.05 -39.96
N LEU A 809 -34.15 0.66 -41.17
CA LEU A 809 -34.42 2.10 -41.52
C LEU A 809 -33.25 3.13 -41.31
N PRO A 810 -33.20 4.27 -42.05
CA PRO A 810 -32.73 4.27 -43.44
C PRO A 810 -31.69 5.37 -43.79
N ALA A 811 -31.00 5.21 -44.93
CA ALA A 811 -29.92 6.10 -45.38
C ALA A 811 -30.30 7.01 -46.57
N ARG A 812 -29.55 8.12 -46.73
CA ARG A 812 -29.06 8.70 -48.01
C ARG A 812 -27.85 9.61 -47.69
N ARG A 813 -26.62 9.30 -48.12
CA ARG A 813 -26.02 9.47 -49.49
C ARG A 813 -25.71 10.95 -49.79
N ARG A 814 -24.55 11.36 -50.34
CA ARG A 814 -23.57 10.77 -51.32
C ARG A 814 -22.25 11.59 -51.22
N SER A 815 -21.09 11.29 -51.82
CA SER A 815 -20.60 10.29 -52.81
C SER A 815 -19.04 10.24 -52.81
N MET A 816 -18.40 9.06 -52.87
CA MET A 816 -17.59 8.53 -54.00
C MET A 816 -16.18 9.17 -54.25
N ALA A 817 -15.14 8.46 -54.74
CA ALA A 817 -14.88 7.00 -54.86
C ALA A 817 -13.41 6.73 -55.35
N ALA A 818 -12.97 5.46 -55.27
CA ALA A 818 -11.86 4.81 -56.04
C ALA A 818 -10.41 5.28 -55.72
N THR A 819 -9.28 4.54 -55.85
CA THR A 819 -8.87 3.11 -56.08
C THR A 819 -7.32 3.04 -55.88
N GLY A 820 -6.60 1.92 -55.68
CA GLY A 820 -6.93 0.49 -55.51
C GLY A 820 -5.70 -0.43 -55.79
N LEU A 821 -5.85 -1.76 -55.56
CA LEU A 821 -4.96 -2.89 -55.99
C LEU A 821 -3.57 -3.14 -55.34
N LEU A 822 -3.43 -4.39 -54.84
CA LEU A 822 -2.29 -5.34 -54.93
C LEU A 822 -0.96 -5.17 -54.14
N ALA A 823 -0.90 -5.92 -53.03
CA ALA A 823 -0.04 -7.11 -52.81
C ALA A 823 1.51 -7.05 -52.71
N SER A 824 1.98 -7.69 -51.62
CA SER A 824 3.25 -8.43 -51.44
C SER A 824 4.56 -7.67 -51.16
N ARG A 825 5.09 -7.82 -49.93
CA ARG A 825 6.20 -8.74 -49.57
C ARG A 825 6.66 -8.51 -48.12
N CYS A 826 6.89 -9.59 -47.37
CA CYS A 826 7.71 -9.55 -46.17
C CYS A 826 9.19 -9.69 -46.55
N ALA A 827 10.07 -8.86 -45.97
CA ALA A 827 11.49 -9.14 -45.82
C ALA A 827 12.03 -8.36 -44.60
N ARG A 828 13.01 -8.95 -43.92
CA ARG A 828 13.69 -8.36 -42.74
C ARG A 828 14.84 -7.46 -43.21
N SER A 829 15.17 -6.42 -42.44
CA SER A 829 16.58 -6.18 -42.09
C SER A 829 16.70 -5.52 -40.71
N THR A 830 17.64 -6.06 -39.93
CA THR A 830 18.40 -5.37 -38.89
C THR A 830 19.67 -4.88 -39.55
N ASP A 831 20.06 -3.62 -39.38
CA ASP A 831 21.38 -3.16 -39.83
C ASP A 831 22.07 -2.35 -38.73
N TRP A 832 23.30 -2.78 -38.43
CA TRP A 832 24.34 -1.99 -37.80
C TRP A 832 25.05 -1.20 -38.89
N LEU A 833 25.56 -0.01 -38.58
CA LEU A 833 26.61 0.64 -39.34
C LEU A 833 27.66 1.21 -38.38
N ASP A 834 28.84 0.60 -38.40
CA ASP A 834 30.08 1.32 -38.13
C ASP A 834 30.35 2.28 -39.29
N ASP A 835 30.94 3.43 -39.01
CA ASP A 835 31.81 4.12 -39.97
C ASP A 835 33.00 4.70 -39.20
N THR A 836 34.19 4.23 -39.55
CA THR A 836 35.47 4.77 -39.08
C THR A 836 35.95 5.85 -40.02
N ASP A 837 36.47 6.97 -39.49
CA ASP A 837 37.66 7.59 -40.08
C ASP A 837 38.44 8.41 -39.04
N ALA A 838 39.71 8.66 -39.35
CA ALA A 838 40.77 8.86 -38.36
C ALA A 838 41.35 10.29 -38.27
N ASP A 839 42.46 10.41 -37.53
CA ASP A 839 43.36 11.56 -37.31
C ASP A 839 42.84 12.69 -36.39
N GLY A 840 43.58 13.15 -35.37
CA GLY A 840 44.89 12.71 -34.84
C GLY A 840 45.51 13.68 -33.81
N GLN A 841 46.61 13.24 -33.17
CA GLN A 841 47.51 13.97 -32.23
C GLN A 841 47.03 14.09 -30.76
N ILE A 842 47.68 13.46 -29.75
CA ILE A 842 49.06 13.61 -29.17
C ILE A 842 49.12 14.87 -28.25
N ASP A 843 49.58 14.88 -26.98
CA ASP A 843 50.53 14.08 -26.15
C ASP A 843 49.89 13.61 -24.80
N SER A 844 50.25 12.49 -24.14
CA SER A 844 51.50 12.12 -23.42
C SER A 844 51.87 13.07 -22.24
N VAL A 845 52.22 12.62 -21.03
CA VAL A 845 52.83 11.37 -20.52
C VAL A 845 52.09 10.81 -19.30
#